data_AF-A0AAF0PH69-F1
#
_entry.id   AF-A0AAF0PH69-F1
#
_cell.length_a   1.000
_cell.length_b   1.000
_cell.length_c   1.000
_cell.angle_alpha   90.00
_cell.angle_beta   90.00
_cell.angle_gamma   90.00
#
_symmetry.space_group_name_H-M   'P 1'
#
loop_
_entity.id
_entity.type
_entity.pdbx_description
1 polymer ?
#
loop_
_entity_poly.entity_id
_entity_poly.type
_entity_poly.pdbx_seq_one_letter_code
_entity_poly.pdbx_strand_id
1 'polypeptide(L)'
;MTDADGTNVDRRTVLGALAGVGGAALAGCSAFERESDAETEQLDDDTARELAERFAPTLYFDSREPWFPTDPRPYESERDGDTVVDGFDALEGYHARASDGEPPNPAVFYHAVAYEDSPLAAVQFWSYSAFDQFTTNFHWHDWEVLHVFVDTETDEPQLYVASSHSRKVPNNEFLDPDPDAVPRVLSELGSHSSTLSVNDVPDRFQRVAVEDLLADITNTAIEGIEDLAEIPLAYGLPRDEGSRLPYVVPEYEGAPLYDHEDLPSVTRDSLIDAAVTVRSFDALTSPPTDLPARETGLVFDHRERAGDADVAYDLVPTADLEHITEFSGPQLSFEFAVPDAVEDAVAGHITATGTPWSQPRYENPAADISAPNHREVLADRYDAIGDPAPINTVVSEITAAVTADDAPTDEGLTTTATGVESVVLLESDPEAVPTFGGVAVVRDVPAGDHRLTVNGAGTAPHSERVTVADGGATTAAGVDGEIPLVARERATRLEVGGEEGDGELAAVALEDDFAGRLYESAVEGGDAVYVHDGGAYTTEVRDADDEIGAYRINPDPVTEEPVRIDRPETGTASLASFVAEIAAETRAAVAAVEPEGDTDDNGSSNPVTGLERALAAVADAASRAAERARAGDRGNADEQLEAVRDRLERVGERLAAAEEDMPASLSRATEKRLEQADRRAEQARASETL
;
A
#
# COMPACT_ATOMS: atom_id res chain seq x y z
N MET A 1 25.03 46.74 -22.35
CA MET A 1 26.39 46.39 -22.83
C MET A 1 27.17 45.99 -21.59
N THR A 2 27.04 44.72 -21.18
CA THR A 2 27.92 43.56 -21.53
C THR A 2 29.19 43.61 -20.68
N ASP A 3 29.59 42.64 -19.86
CA ASP A 3 29.25 41.22 -19.67
C ASP A 3 29.60 40.84 -18.22
N ALA A 4 28.96 39.80 -17.67
CA ALA A 4 29.53 39.02 -16.58
C ALA A 4 29.03 37.56 -16.71
N ASP A 5 29.89 36.73 -17.30
CA ASP A 5 29.79 35.27 -17.35
C ASP A 5 29.68 34.69 -15.93
N GLY A 6 28.55 34.07 -15.63
CA GLY A 6 28.40 33.12 -14.54
C GLY A 6 28.60 31.71 -15.07
N THR A 7 29.71 31.09 -14.71
CA THR A 7 29.94 29.65 -14.88
C THR A 7 28.89 28.86 -14.11
N ASN A 8 27.90 28.33 -14.82
CA ASN A 8 27.02 27.27 -14.33
C ASN A 8 27.86 25.99 -14.16
N VAL A 9 27.93 25.49 -12.94
CA VAL A 9 28.48 24.17 -12.66
C VAL A 9 27.37 23.17 -12.94
N ASP A 10 27.58 22.35 -13.97
CA ASP A 10 26.63 21.34 -14.46
C ASP A 10 26.39 20.24 -13.41
N ARG A 11 25.11 19.91 -13.16
CA ARG A 11 24.61 18.94 -12.16
C ARG A 11 25.29 17.56 -12.30
N ARG A 12 25.68 17.19 -13.53
CA ARG A 12 26.42 15.96 -13.84
C ARG A 12 27.83 15.89 -13.23
N THR A 13 28.47 17.02 -12.95
CA THR A 13 29.82 17.05 -12.36
C THR A 13 29.80 16.81 -10.84
N VAL A 14 28.68 17.14 -10.18
CA VAL A 14 28.52 16.94 -8.72
C VAL A 14 28.16 15.49 -8.40
N LEU A 15 27.33 14.85 -9.23
CA LEU A 15 26.97 13.43 -9.07
C LEU A 15 28.14 12.48 -9.38
N GLY A 16 29.01 12.85 -10.33
CA GLY A 16 30.23 12.08 -10.62
C GLY A 16 31.30 12.11 -9.51
N ALA A 17 31.21 13.03 -8.55
CA ALA A 17 32.19 13.16 -7.46
C ALA A 17 31.81 12.37 -6.19
N LEU A 18 30.54 11.99 -6.03
CA LEU A 18 30.06 11.21 -4.88
C LEU A 18 30.26 9.70 -5.05
N ALA A 19 30.38 9.20 -6.29
CA ALA A 19 30.63 7.78 -6.58
C ALA A 19 32.08 7.31 -6.27
N GLY A 20 32.98 8.21 -5.82
CA GLY A 20 34.41 7.95 -5.79
C GLY A 20 35.07 7.65 -4.43
N VAL A 21 34.38 7.80 -3.30
CA VAL A 21 35.02 7.63 -1.97
C VAL A 21 34.06 6.98 -0.97
N GLY A 22 34.04 5.65 -0.95
CA GLY A 22 33.26 4.86 0.00
C GLY A 22 33.72 3.40 0.06
N GLY A 23 35.01 3.15 0.20
CA GLY A 23 35.56 1.80 0.27
C GLY A 23 36.57 1.64 1.40
N ALA A 24 36.10 1.24 2.59
CA ALA A 24 36.82 0.38 3.55
C ALA A 24 35.98 0.10 4.82
N ALA A 25 35.86 -1.19 5.14
CA ALA A 25 35.24 -1.86 6.31
C ALA A 25 33.71 -1.97 6.27
N LEU A 26 33.10 -3.17 6.35
CA LEU A 26 33.29 -4.18 7.39
C LEU A 26 33.24 -5.63 6.85
N ALA A 27 34.27 -6.40 7.16
CA ALA A 27 34.21 -7.86 7.12
C ALA A 27 33.38 -8.32 8.34
N GLY A 28 32.16 -8.81 8.10
CA GLY A 28 31.27 -9.32 9.15
C GLY A 28 29.84 -9.66 8.76
N CYS A 29 29.45 -9.67 7.47
CA CYS A 29 28.05 -9.75 7.04
C CYS A 29 27.59 -11.12 6.49
N SER A 30 28.31 -12.22 6.76
CA SER A 30 27.91 -13.54 6.21
C SER A 30 26.74 -14.21 6.93
N ALA A 31 26.06 -13.53 7.86
CA ALA A 31 24.94 -14.09 8.63
C ALA A 31 23.57 -13.55 8.17
N PHE A 32 23.55 -12.62 7.21
CA PHE A 32 22.34 -11.95 6.72
C PHE A 32 22.19 -12.05 5.20
N GLU A 33 23.15 -12.68 4.51
CA GLU A 33 23.05 -13.00 3.09
C GLU A 33 22.54 -14.44 2.95
N ARG A 34 21.64 -14.66 2.00
CA ARG A 34 21.14 -15.98 1.62
C ARG A 34 22.32 -16.88 1.21
N GLU A 35 22.30 -18.15 1.59
CA GLU A 35 23.32 -19.10 1.10
C GLU A 35 23.13 -19.34 -0.41
N SER A 36 24.25 -19.58 -1.11
CA SER A 36 24.23 -19.76 -2.56
C SER A 36 23.57 -21.09 -2.94
N ASP A 37 22.69 -21.06 -3.93
CA ASP A 37 22.20 -22.27 -4.58
C ASP A 37 23.31 -22.95 -5.40
N ALA A 38 23.16 -24.25 -5.68
CA ALA A 38 24.00 -24.97 -6.62
C ALA A 38 23.84 -24.41 -8.04
N GLU A 39 24.87 -24.60 -8.87
CA GLU A 39 24.78 -24.28 -10.30
C GLU A 39 23.72 -25.16 -10.97
N THR A 40 23.12 -24.64 -12.04
CA THR A 40 22.09 -25.32 -12.82
C THR A 40 22.62 -25.72 -14.20
N GLU A 41 22.19 -26.87 -14.69
CA GLU A 41 22.45 -27.32 -16.06
C GLU A 41 21.12 -27.48 -16.82
N GLN A 42 21.11 -27.09 -18.09
CA GLN A 42 19.93 -27.28 -18.94
C GLN A 42 19.64 -28.78 -19.13
N LEU A 43 18.38 -29.17 -18.95
CA LEU A 43 17.94 -30.54 -19.23
C LEU A 43 17.99 -30.84 -20.74
N ASP A 44 18.14 -32.12 -21.10
CA ASP A 44 18.06 -32.51 -22.50
C ASP A 44 16.66 -32.29 -23.07
N ASP A 45 16.58 -31.97 -24.37
CA ASP A 45 15.36 -31.55 -25.05
C ASP A 45 14.17 -32.51 -24.88
N ASP A 46 14.42 -33.82 -24.83
CA ASP A 46 13.36 -34.82 -24.69
C ASP A 46 12.79 -34.83 -23.27
N THR A 47 13.66 -34.83 -22.25
CA THR A 47 13.24 -34.74 -20.83
C THR A 47 12.55 -33.41 -20.54
N ALA A 48 13.12 -32.30 -21.01
CA ALA A 48 12.54 -30.97 -20.83
C ALA A 48 11.13 -30.89 -21.43
N ARG A 49 10.95 -31.42 -22.64
CA ARG A 49 9.65 -31.47 -23.31
C ARG A 49 8.65 -32.38 -22.60
N GLU A 50 9.07 -33.55 -22.12
CA GLU A 50 8.20 -34.46 -21.36
C GLU A 50 7.65 -33.80 -20.09
N LEU A 51 8.52 -33.13 -19.31
CA LEU A 51 8.09 -32.40 -18.12
C LEU A 51 7.22 -31.19 -18.48
N ALA A 52 7.56 -30.45 -19.54
CA ALA A 52 6.78 -29.31 -20.00
C ALA A 52 5.36 -29.72 -20.45
N GLU A 53 5.23 -30.78 -21.25
CA GLU A 53 3.93 -31.32 -21.68
C GLU A 53 3.08 -31.79 -20.48
N ARG A 54 3.72 -32.39 -19.46
CA ARG A 54 3.06 -32.85 -18.23
C ARG A 54 2.50 -31.67 -17.43
N PHE A 55 3.33 -30.66 -17.16
CA PHE A 55 3.00 -29.57 -16.26
C PHE A 55 2.49 -28.29 -16.94
N ALA A 56 2.27 -28.31 -18.27
CA ALA A 56 1.76 -27.17 -19.02
C ALA A 56 0.53 -26.55 -18.31
N PRO A 57 0.52 -25.26 -17.97
CA PRO A 57 -0.52 -24.69 -17.11
C PRO A 57 -1.83 -24.41 -17.86
N THR A 58 -2.97 -24.56 -17.21
CA THR A 58 -4.22 -23.95 -17.70
C THR A 58 -4.27 -22.50 -17.22
N LEU A 59 -4.50 -21.55 -18.12
CA LEU A 59 -4.53 -20.12 -17.81
C LEU A 59 -5.97 -19.61 -17.88
N TYR A 60 -6.41 -18.90 -16.85
CA TYR A 60 -7.71 -18.24 -16.81
C TYR A 60 -7.49 -16.74 -16.85
N PHE A 61 -8.27 -16.02 -17.65
CA PHE A 61 -8.20 -14.56 -17.77
C PHE A 61 -9.48 -13.87 -17.29
N ASP A 62 -9.39 -12.56 -17.05
CA ASP A 62 -10.58 -11.74 -16.83
C ASP A 62 -11.36 -11.57 -18.13
N SER A 63 -12.69 -11.42 -18.03
CA SER A 63 -13.58 -11.07 -19.13
C SER A 63 -13.20 -9.78 -19.87
N ARG A 64 -12.43 -8.90 -19.21
CA ARG A 64 -11.99 -7.60 -19.74
C ARG A 64 -10.54 -7.60 -20.23
N GLU A 65 -9.84 -8.74 -20.19
CA GLU A 65 -8.44 -8.83 -20.62
C GLU A 65 -8.32 -8.65 -22.14
N PRO A 66 -7.59 -7.64 -22.64
CA PRO A 66 -7.37 -7.51 -24.09
C PRO A 66 -6.10 -8.21 -24.59
N TRP A 67 -5.10 -8.46 -23.74
CA TRP A 67 -3.80 -8.99 -24.14
C TRP A 67 -3.56 -10.37 -23.55
N PHE A 68 -3.62 -11.38 -24.42
CA PHE A 68 -3.40 -12.77 -24.05
C PHE A 68 -2.00 -13.25 -24.49
N PRO A 69 -1.48 -14.33 -23.89
CA PRO A 69 -0.20 -14.91 -24.28
C PRO A 69 -0.10 -15.19 -25.77
N THR A 70 0.90 -14.63 -26.44
CA THR A 70 1.10 -14.68 -27.90
C THR A 70 2.55 -15.00 -28.24
N ASP A 71 2.79 -15.57 -29.43
CA ASP A 71 4.12 -15.66 -30.02
C ASP A 71 4.63 -14.26 -30.42
N PRO A 72 5.80 -13.79 -29.96
CA PRO A 72 6.36 -12.49 -30.32
C PRO A 72 7.03 -12.46 -31.71
N ARG A 73 7.41 -13.61 -32.28
CA ARG A 73 8.17 -13.69 -33.55
C ARG A 73 7.51 -12.97 -34.73
N PRO A 74 6.17 -12.96 -34.89
CA PRO A 74 5.50 -12.19 -35.94
C PRO A 74 5.66 -10.67 -35.84
N TYR A 75 6.18 -10.16 -34.73
CA TYR A 75 6.38 -8.73 -34.43
C TYR A 75 7.87 -8.33 -34.45
N GLU A 76 8.78 -9.24 -34.80
CA GLU A 76 10.21 -8.96 -34.88
C GLU A 76 10.53 -7.93 -35.98
N SER A 77 11.48 -7.04 -35.66
CA SER A 77 12.10 -6.12 -36.60
C SER A 77 13.63 -6.14 -36.45
N GLU A 78 14.34 -5.67 -37.47
CA GLU A 78 15.81 -5.56 -37.43
C GLU A 78 16.22 -4.14 -37.04
N ARG A 79 17.01 -4.01 -35.97
CA ARG A 79 17.57 -2.74 -35.51
C ARG A 79 19.08 -2.87 -35.31
N ASP A 80 19.85 -2.04 -36.00
CA ASP A 80 21.33 -2.04 -35.95
C ASP A 80 22.01 -3.41 -36.23
N GLY A 81 21.29 -4.34 -36.88
CA GLY A 81 21.77 -5.68 -37.21
C GLY A 81 21.36 -6.76 -36.22
N ASP A 82 20.66 -6.39 -35.14
CA ASP A 82 20.10 -7.28 -34.14
C ASP A 82 18.58 -7.46 -34.34
N THR A 83 18.05 -8.60 -33.91
CA THR A 83 16.60 -8.88 -33.95
C THR A 83 15.97 -8.38 -32.66
N VAL A 84 15.02 -7.45 -32.78
CA VAL A 84 14.33 -6.82 -31.65
C VAL A 84 12.83 -6.95 -31.82
N VAL A 85 12.10 -6.79 -30.72
CA VAL A 85 10.65 -6.59 -30.74
C VAL A 85 10.38 -5.19 -30.18
N ASP A 86 9.90 -4.27 -31.02
CA ASP A 86 9.55 -2.92 -30.60
C ASP A 86 8.10 -2.89 -30.08
N GLY A 87 7.85 -2.05 -29.07
CA GLY A 87 6.55 -1.91 -28.41
C GLY A 87 5.44 -1.51 -29.36
N PHE A 88 5.72 -0.59 -30.29
CA PHE A 88 4.75 -0.22 -31.31
C PHE A 88 4.47 -1.38 -32.26
N ASP A 89 5.53 -2.04 -32.75
CA ASP A 89 5.41 -3.18 -33.66
C ASP A 89 4.60 -4.33 -33.03
N ALA A 90 4.82 -4.60 -31.74
CA ALA A 90 4.12 -5.65 -30.99
C ALA A 90 2.65 -5.29 -30.73
N LEU A 91 2.36 -4.11 -30.18
CA LEU A 91 1.00 -3.71 -29.83
C LEU A 91 0.11 -3.54 -31.07
N GLU A 92 0.61 -2.85 -32.10
CA GLU A 92 -0.08 -2.73 -33.39
C GLU A 92 -0.20 -4.11 -34.06
N GLY A 93 0.89 -4.87 -34.06
CA GLY A 93 0.94 -6.18 -34.68
C GLY A 93 -0.04 -7.18 -34.08
N TYR A 94 -0.22 -7.14 -32.75
CA TYR A 94 -1.21 -7.92 -32.01
C TYR A 94 -2.63 -7.53 -32.42
N HIS A 95 -3.01 -6.26 -32.30
CA HIS A 95 -4.37 -5.79 -32.61
C HIS A 95 -4.72 -5.91 -34.10
N ALA A 96 -3.75 -5.75 -35.01
CA ALA A 96 -3.96 -5.95 -36.44
C ALA A 96 -4.20 -7.43 -36.83
N ARG A 97 -3.73 -8.38 -36.01
CA ARG A 97 -3.88 -9.82 -36.23
C ARG A 97 -5.01 -10.43 -35.41
N ALA A 98 -5.37 -9.81 -34.28
CA ALA A 98 -6.52 -10.19 -33.50
C ALA A 98 -7.79 -10.14 -34.36
N SER A 99 -8.68 -11.10 -34.14
CA SER A 99 -10.01 -11.11 -34.77
C SER A 99 -11.07 -11.18 -33.68
N ASP A 100 -12.31 -10.81 -34.00
CA ASP A 100 -13.42 -10.74 -33.02
C ASP A 100 -13.51 -12.04 -32.19
N GLY A 101 -12.99 -11.98 -30.95
CA GLY A 101 -13.02 -13.07 -29.98
C GLY A 101 -11.91 -14.13 -30.09
N GLU A 102 -10.93 -14.00 -31.00
CA GLU A 102 -9.81 -14.94 -31.14
C GLU A 102 -8.44 -14.23 -31.02
N PRO A 103 -7.68 -14.51 -29.95
CA PRO A 103 -6.35 -13.94 -29.74
C PRO A 103 -5.33 -14.51 -30.75
N PRO A 104 -4.40 -13.69 -31.26
CA PRO A 104 -3.47 -14.12 -32.30
C PRO A 104 -2.35 -15.00 -31.73
N ASN A 105 -2.02 -16.07 -32.46
CA ASN A 105 -0.89 -16.98 -32.20
C ASN A 105 -0.69 -17.37 -30.71
N PRO A 106 -1.69 -17.96 -30.02
CA PRO A 106 -1.58 -18.26 -28.60
C PRO A 106 -0.41 -19.20 -28.31
N ALA A 107 0.52 -18.79 -27.45
CA ALA A 107 1.74 -19.56 -27.15
C ALA A 107 2.19 -19.38 -25.70
N VAL A 108 2.76 -20.46 -25.14
CA VAL A 108 3.49 -20.47 -23.86
C VAL A 108 4.85 -21.10 -24.11
N PHE A 109 5.89 -20.50 -23.53
CA PHE A 109 7.26 -20.90 -23.75
C PHE A 109 7.80 -21.68 -22.55
N TYR A 110 8.62 -22.71 -22.76
CA TYR A 110 9.20 -23.48 -21.67
C TYR A 110 10.73 -23.52 -21.69
N HIS A 111 11.30 -23.53 -20.49
CA HIS A 111 12.72 -23.79 -20.23
C HIS A 111 12.83 -24.76 -19.05
N ALA A 112 13.82 -25.66 -19.05
CA ALA A 112 13.98 -26.62 -17.96
C ALA A 112 15.44 -26.82 -17.58
N VAL A 113 15.73 -26.77 -16.29
CA VAL A 113 17.06 -26.91 -15.70
C VAL A 113 17.06 -27.92 -14.57
N ALA A 114 18.21 -28.53 -14.30
CA ALA A 114 18.46 -29.38 -13.15
C ALA A 114 19.56 -28.77 -12.28
N TYR A 115 19.44 -28.93 -10.97
CA TYR A 115 20.48 -28.51 -10.03
C TYR A 115 21.61 -29.55 -9.98
N GLU A 116 22.86 -29.11 -10.05
CA GLU A 116 24.02 -30.00 -9.98
C GLU A 116 24.02 -30.85 -8.70
N ASP A 117 24.42 -32.11 -8.83
CA ASP A 117 24.49 -33.09 -7.74
C ASP A 117 23.17 -33.28 -6.92
N SER A 118 22.02 -32.90 -7.50
CA SER A 118 20.70 -32.98 -6.87
C SER A 118 19.66 -33.62 -7.81
N PRO A 119 18.65 -34.34 -7.28
CA PRO A 119 17.52 -34.81 -8.08
C PRO A 119 16.51 -33.71 -8.40
N LEU A 120 16.68 -32.49 -7.86
CA LEU A 120 15.77 -31.37 -8.08
C LEU A 120 15.96 -30.77 -9.47
N ALA A 121 14.87 -30.68 -10.22
CA ALA A 121 14.77 -29.94 -11.47
C ALA A 121 13.68 -28.86 -11.37
N ALA A 122 13.75 -27.87 -12.26
CA ALA A 122 12.75 -26.82 -12.37
C ALA A 122 12.35 -26.62 -13.85
N VAL A 123 11.05 -26.65 -14.11
CA VAL A 123 10.46 -26.28 -15.40
C VAL A 123 9.83 -24.91 -15.27
N GLN A 124 10.15 -24.02 -16.19
CA GLN A 124 9.67 -22.65 -16.24
C GLN A 124 8.71 -22.52 -17.41
N PHE A 125 7.53 -21.93 -17.18
CA PHE A 125 6.54 -21.63 -18.22
C PHE A 125 6.38 -20.12 -18.34
N TRP A 126 6.94 -19.57 -19.42
CA TRP A 126 6.96 -18.13 -19.73
C TRP A 126 5.81 -17.75 -20.66
N SER A 127 5.05 -16.74 -20.28
CA SER A 127 3.92 -16.20 -21.06
C SER A 127 4.22 -14.77 -21.48
N TYR A 128 4.20 -14.50 -22.79
CA TYR A 128 4.42 -13.16 -23.34
C TYR A 128 3.12 -12.48 -23.73
N SER A 129 2.85 -11.31 -23.16
CA SER A 129 1.78 -10.40 -23.59
C SER A 129 2.37 -9.20 -24.34
N ALA A 130 1.63 -8.65 -25.30
CA ALA A 130 2.10 -7.52 -26.10
C ALA A 130 2.20 -6.22 -25.29
N PHE A 131 1.45 -6.10 -24.20
CA PHE A 131 1.30 -4.88 -23.42
C PHE A 131 0.78 -5.19 -22.01
N ASP A 132 1.21 -4.40 -21.02
CA ASP A 132 0.68 -4.37 -19.65
C ASP A 132 -0.02 -3.02 -19.41
N GLN A 133 -1.26 -3.06 -18.91
CA GLN A 133 -1.97 -1.87 -18.43
C GLN A 133 -2.43 -2.06 -16.99
N PHE A 134 -1.56 -1.82 -16.02
CA PHE A 134 -1.90 -1.77 -14.60
C PHE A 134 -1.91 -0.32 -14.06
N THR A 135 -2.37 -0.14 -12.82
CA THR A 135 -2.61 1.17 -12.21
C THR A 135 -1.32 1.94 -11.89
N THR A 136 -0.28 1.21 -11.52
CA THR A 136 1.04 1.73 -11.11
C THR A 136 2.17 1.23 -11.99
N ASN A 137 1.86 0.33 -12.92
CA ASN A 137 2.81 -0.32 -13.81
C ASN A 137 2.11 -0.43 -15.17
N PHE A 138 2.63 0.18 -16.23
CA PHE A 138 2.10 -0.04 -17.57
C PHE A 138 3.23 0.13 -18.55
N HIS A 139 3.46 -0.90 -19.35
CA HIS A 139 4.60 -0.91 -20.25
C HIS A 139 4.35 -1.74 -21.49
N TRP A 140 5.19 -1.48 -22.47
CA TRP A 140 5.33 -2.34 -23.65
C TRP A 140 5.83 -3.70 -23.23
N HIS A 141 5.23 -4.74 -23.82
CA HIS A 141 5.56 -6.13 -23.55
C HIS A 141 5.30 -6.53 -22.11
N ASP A 142 5.11 -7.82 -21.88
CA ASP A 142 5.08 -8.35 -20.52
C ASP A 142 5.46 -9.83 -20.54
N TRP A 143 6.13 -10.28 -19.48
CA TRP A 143 6.62 -11.65 -19.32
C TRP A 143 6.33 -12.16 -17.92
N GLU A 144 5.37 -13.08 -17.84
CA GLU A 144 5.02 -13.80 -16.62
C GLU A 144 5.58 -15.22 -16.64
N VAL A 145 5.91 -15.77 -15.47
CA VAL A 145 6.50 -17.10 -15.34
C VAL A 145 5.87 -17.93 -14.21
N LEU A 146 5.59 -19.19 -14.52
CA LEU A 146 5.33 -20.23 -13.52
C LEU A 146 6.54 -21.16 -13.45
N HIS A 147 7.14 -21.29 -12.26
CA HIS A 147 8.14 -22.31 -11.97
C HIS A 147 7.49 -23.53 -11.33
N VAL A 148 7.84 -24.71 -11.83
CA VAL A 148 7.45 -26.01 -11.30
C VAL A 148 8.70 -26.76 -10.91
N PHE A 149 8.97 -26.84 -9.60
CA PHE A 149 10.07 -27.65 -9.05
C PHE A 149 9.62 -29.10 -8.96
N VAL A 150 10.44 -30.03 -9.46
CA VAL A 150 10.12 -31.46 -9.56
C VAL A 150 11.30 -32.28 -9.04
N ASP A 151 11.01 -33.28 -8.23
CA ASP A 151 11.97 -34.31 -7.88
C ASP A 151 12.01 -35.37 -8.98
N THR A 152 13.14 -35.47 -9.68
CA THR A 152 13.30 -36.38 -10.84
C THR A 152 13.50 -37.85 -10.43
N GLU A 153 13.70 -38.16 -9.15
CA GLU A 153 13.74 -39.54 -8.66
C GLU A 153 12.34 -40.08 -8.31
N THR A 154 11.44 -39.21 -7.83
CA THR A 154 10.07 -39.58 -7.47
C THR A 154 9.02 -39.21 -8.51
N ASP A 155 9.38 -38.36 -9.48
CA ASP A 155 8.47 -37.74 -10.44
C ASP A 155 7.37 -36.87 -9.78
N GLU A 156 7.60 -36.39 -8.55
CA GLU A 156 6.63 -35.60 -7.78
C GLU A 156 6.99 -34.09 -7.80
N PRO A 157 6.02 -33.20 -8.09
CA PRO A 157 6.24 -31.76 -7.96
C PRO A 157 6.39 -31.38 -6.48
N GLN A 158 7.37 -30.53 -6.19
CA GLN A 158 7.74 -30.12 -4.83
C GLN A 158 7.21 -28.73 -4.48
N LEU A 159 7.21 -27.81 -5.45
CA LEU A 159 6.79 -26.42 -5.26
C LEU A 159 6.34 -25.83 -6.60
N TYR A 160 5.23 -25.10 -6.57
CA TYR A 160 4.84 -24.16 -7.61
C TYR A 160 5.16 -22.73 -7.16
N VAL A 161 5.74 -21.92 -8.04
CA VAL A 161 6.00 -20.49 -7.83
C VAL A 161 5.49 -19.72 -9.03
N ALA A 162 4.42 -18.96 -8.87
CA ALA A 162 3.88 -18.08 -9.89
C ALA A 162 4.35 -16.64 -9.65
N SER A 163 4.94 -16.02 -10.67
CA SER A 163 5.45 -14.65 -10.56
C SER A 163 4.35 -13.63 -10.30
N SER A 164 4.72 -12.58 -9.60
CA SER A 164 3.80 -11.53 -9.21
C SER A 164 4.51 -10.17 -9.18
N HIS A 165 4.39 -9.39 -10.26
CA HIS A 165 4.85 -8.01 -10.46
C HIS A 165 6.31 -7.69 -10.04
N SER A 166 6.53 -7.62 -8.72
CA SER A 166 7.65 -6.96 -8.07
C SER A 166 8.37 -7.91 -7.12
N ARG A 167 9.68 -7.71 -6.92
CA ARG A 167 10.45 -8.44 -5.91
C ARG A 167 10.15 -7.97 -4.48
N LYS A 168 9.44 -6.85 -4.32
CA LYS A 168 9.02 -6.27 -3.03
C LYS A 168 7.70 -6.83 -2.53
N VAL A 169 7.03 -7.64 -3.34
CA VAL A 169 5.84 -8.41 -2.97
C VAL A 169 6.15 -9.91 -3.08
N PRO A 170 5.51 -10.76 -2.26
CA PRO A 170 5.67 -12.20 -2.39
C PRO A 170 5.11 -12.73 -3.71
N ASN A 171 5.80 -13.70 -4.30
CA ASN A 171 5.23 -14.56 -5.33
C ASN A 171 4.13 -15.45 -4.73
N ASN A 172 3.24 -15.95 -5.59
CA ASN A 172 2.21 -16.92 -5.20
C ASN A 172 2.80 -18.32 -5.22
N GLU A 173 2.90 -18.96 -4.06
CA GLU A 173 3.64 -20.22 -3.91
C GLU A 173 2.79 -21.31 -3.27
N PHE A 174 2.94 -22.54 -3.79
CA PHE A 174 2.24 -23.71 -3.26
C PHE A 174 3.19 -24.90 -3.12
N LEU A 175 3.44 -25.30 -1.88
CA LEU A 175 4.33 -26.40 -1.50
C LEU A 175 3.57 -27.74 -1.56
N ASP A 176 4.25 -28.78 -2.03
CA ASP A 176 3.72 -30.15 -2.14
C ASP A 176 2.39 -30.26 -2.93
N PRO A 177 2.32 -29.74 -4.17
CA PRO A 177 1.13 -29.87 -5.01
C PRO A 177 0.80 -31.33 -5.34
N ASP A 178 -0.49 -31.61 -5.59
CA ASP A 178 -0.94 -32.94 -5.99
C ASP A 178 -0.27 -33.36 -7.32
N PRO A 179 0.47 -34.49 -7.38
CA PRO A 179 1.20 -34.92 -8.57
C PRO A 179 0.31 -35.24 -9.78
N ASP A 180 -0.99 -35.48 -9.56
CA ASP A 180 -1.98 -35.74 -10.61
C ASP A 180 -2.71 -34.45 -11.06
N ALA A 181 -2.53 -33.33 -10.34
CA ALA A 181 -3.16 -32.06 -10.68
C ALA A 181 -2.37 -31.30 -11.76
N VAL A 182 -3.11 -30.66 -12.66
CA VAL A 182 -2.54 -29.72 -13.64
C VAL A 182 -2.40 -28.36 -12.95
N PRO A 183 -1.24 -27.67 -13.06
CA PRO A 183 -1.11 -26.31 -12.57
C PRO A 183 -2.14 -25.40 -13.26
N ARG A 184 -2.84 -24.56 -12.48
CA ARG A 184 -3.72 -23.54 -13.02
C ARG A 184 -3.29 -22.18 -12.54
N VAL A 185 -3.30 -21.23 -13.46
CA VAL A 185 -2.94 -19.83 -13.20
C VAL A 185 -4.16 -18.96 -13.47
N LEU A 186 -4.50 -18.12 -12.50
CA LEU A 186 -5.43 -17.02 -12.64
C LEU A 186 -4.62 -15.77 -12.92
N SER A 187 -4.72 -15.25 -14.15
CA SER A 187 -4.02 -14.04 -14.55
C SER A 187 -4.81 -12.80 -14.12
N GLU A 188 -4.11 -11.86 -13.50
CA GLU A 188 -4.66 -10.55 -13.13
C GLU A 188 -4.92 -9.70 -14.39
N LEU A 189 -6.03 -8.94 -14.37
CA LEU A 189 -6.45 -8.12 -15.50
C LEU A 189 -5.40 -7.02 -15.72
N GLY A 190 -4.89 -6.92 -16.93
CA GLY A 190 -3.97 -5.86 -17.37
C GLY A 190 -2.51 -6.08 -16.99
N SER A 191 -2.25 -6.52 -15.75
CA SER A 191 -0.92 -6.78 -15.19
C SER A 191 -0.37 -8.17 -15.46
N HIS A 192 -1.25 -9.10 -15.84
CA HIS A 192 -0.99 -10.53 -16.01
C HIS A 192 -0.43 -11.29 -14.81
N SER A 193 -0.17 -10.61 -13.69
CA SER A 193 0.36 -11.22 -12.47
C SER A 193 -0.37 -12.49 -12.10
N SER A 194 0.45 -13.51 -11.81
CA SER A 194 0.01 -14.89 -11.80
C SER A 194 -0.32 -15.34 -10.40
N THR A 195 -1.57 -15.75 -10.20
CA THR A 195 -2.02 -16.41 -8.97
C THR A 195 -2.28 -17.89 -9.25
N LEU A 196 -1.96 -18.76 -8.31
CA LEU A 196 -2.24 -20.20 -8.43
C LEU A 196 -3.73 -20.49 -8.16
N SER A 197 -4.28 -21.52 -8.82
CA SER A 197 -5.57 -22.13 -8.45
C SER A 197 -5.39 -23.64 -8.36
N VAL A 198 -5.16 -24.16 -7.16
CA VAL A 198 -4.85 -25.57 -6.91
C VAL A 198 -5.98 -26.32 -6.21
N ASN A 199 -6.99 -25.62 -5.68
CA ASN A 199 -8.16 -26.23 -5.05
C ASN A 199 -9.23 -26.73 -6.05
N ASP A 200 -10.38 -27.20 -5.56
CA ASP A 200 -11.43 -27.76 -6.43
C ASP A 200 -12.26 -26.72 -7.21
N VAL A 201 -11.97 -25.41 -7.09
CA VAL A 201 -12.67 -24.31 -7.77
C VAL A 201 -11.72 -23.63 -8.77
N PRO A 202 -11.68 -24.09 -10.04
CA PRO A 202 -10.57 -23.79 -10.95
C PRO A 202 -10.42 -22.33 -11.39
N ASP A 203 -11.51 -21.56 -11.36
CA ASP A 203 -11.57 -20.18 -11.87
C ASP A 203 -11.61 -19.13 -10.76
N ARG A 204 -11.39 -19.57 -9.52
CA ARG A 204 -11.42 -18.76 -8.30
C ARG A 204 -10.17 -18.94 -7.47
N PHE A 205 -9.92 -17.94 -6.64
CA PHE A 205 -8.83 -17.97 -5.68
C PHE A 205 -9.33 -17.97 -4.25
N GLN A 206 -8.61 -18.69 -3.41
CA GLN A 206 -8.89 -18.83 -2.00
C GLN A 206 -7.58 -18.74 -1.20
N ARG A 207 -7.31 -17.56 -0.61
CA ARG A 207 -6.09 -17.32 0.18
C ARG A 207 -5.98 -18.18 1.44
N VAL A 208 -7.12 -18.44 2.09
CA VAL A 208 -7.22 -19.22 3.34
C VAL A 208 -8.14 -20.40 3.16
N ALA A 209 -7.83 -21.55 3.77
CA ALA A 209 -8.70 -22.72 3.67
C ALA A 209 -10.10 -22.41 4.24
N VAL A 210 -11.15 -22.70 3.47
CA VAL A 210 -12.55 -22.45 3.85
C VAL A 210 -13.35 -23.73 3.64
N GLU A 211 -14.07 -24.15 4.69
CA GLU A 211 -14.85 -25.38 4.70
C GLU A 211 -13.99 -26.61 4.33
N ASP A 212 -14.28 -27.25 3.20
CA ASP A 212 -13.57 -28.42 2.67
C ASP A 212 -12.57 -28.05 1.54
N LEU A 213 -12.41 -26.76 1.22
CA LEU A 213 -11.50 -26.28 0.18
C LEU A 213 -10.10 -25.96 0.76
N LEU A 214 -9.07 -26.42 0.05
CA LEU A 214 -7.69 -26.02 0.30
C LEU A 214 -7.49 -24.53 -0.04
N ALA A 215 -6.54 -23.90 0.64
CA ALA A 215 -5.99 -22.63 0.18
C ALA A 215 -5.25 -22.84 -1.15
N ASP A 216 -5.23 -21.83 -2.00
CA ASP A 216 -4.52 -21.88 -3.28
C ASP A 216 -3.03 -21.54 -3.19
N ILE A 217 -2.59 -21.15 -1.99
CA ILE A 217 -1.20 -20.85 -1.64
C ILE A 217 -0.87 -21.45 -0.27
N THR A 218 0.42 -21.62 -0.01
CA THR A 218 0.95 -22.06 1.29
C THR A 218 1.94 -21.07 1.91
N ASN A 219 2.04 -19.85 1.35
CA ASN A 219 2.85 -18.76 1.88
C ASN A 219 2.56 -18.53 3.38
N THR A 220 3.59 -18.15 4.15
CA THR A 220 3.42 -17.81 5.57
C THR A 220 2.44 -16.65 5.79
N ALA A 221 1.62 -16.75 6.83
CA ALA A 221 0.80 -15.64 7.33
C ALA A 221 1.65 -14.54 7.95
N ILE A 222 1.12 -13.31 7.97
CA ILE A 222 1.71 -12.22 8.75
C ILE A 222 1.63 -12.59 10.23
N GLU A 223 2.76 -12.62 10.93
CA GLU A 223 2.79 -12.76 12.38
C GLU A 223 3.13 -11.42 13.03
N GLY A 224 2.48 -11.08 14.15
CA GLY A 224 2.90 -9.97 15.03
C GLY A 224 2.02 -8.72 15.06
N ILE A 225 0.91 -8.69 14.31
CA ILE A 225 -0.10 -7.61 14.38
C ILE A 225 -1.44 -8.28 14.72
N GLU A 226 -2.02 -8.00 15.89
CA GLU A 226 -3.13 -8.78 16.46
C GLU A 226 -4.35 -8.88 15.53
N ASP A 227 -4.60 -7.88 14.68
CA ASP A 227 -5.71 -7.86 13.72
C ASP A 227 -5.34 -8.37 12.30
N LEU A 228 -4.04 -8.45 11.94
CA LEU A 228 -3.58 -8.98 10.64
C LEU A 228 -3.00 -10.40 10.71
N ALA A 229 -2.99 -11.01 11.90
CA ALA A 229 -2.26 -12.23 12.25
C ALA A 229 -2.67 -13.52 11.49
N GLU A 230 -3.66 -13.47 10.60
CA GLU A 230 -4.25 -14.67 9.96
C GLU A 230 -4.26 -14.63 8.42
N ILE A 231 -3.67 -13.60 7.78
CA ILE A 231 -3.69 -13.45 6.31
C ILE A 231 -2.35 -13.93 5.71
N PRO A 232 -2.34 -15.03 4.93
CA PRO A 232 -1.19 -15.46 4.12
C PRO A 232 -0.69 -14.37 3.18
N LEU A 233 0.63 -14.17 3.15
CA LEU A 233 1.27 -13.16 2.31
C LEU A 233 1.33 -13.62 0.85
N ALA A 234 0.40 -13.12 0.02
CA ALA A 234 0.34 -13.36 -1.42
C ALA A 234 -0.02 -12.09 -2.18
N TYR A 235 0.54 -11.97 -3.37
CA TYR A 235 0.22 -10.88 -4.30
C TYR A 235 -0.97 -11.23 -5.18
N GLY A 236 -1.72 -10.18 -5.52
CA GLY A 236 -2.75 -10.20 -6.55
C GLY A 236 -4.09 -9.74 -6.00
N LEU A 237 -4.90 -9.14 -6.87
CA LEU A 237 -6.32 -8.85 -6.64
C LEU A 237 -7.14 -9.97 -7.27
N PRO A 238 -7.13 -11.19 -6.71
CA PRO A 238 -7.85 -12.30 -7.31
C PRO A 238 -9.32 -11.93 -7.48
N ARG A 239 -9.93 -12.51 -8.51
CA ARG A 239 -11.27 -12.15 -9.00
C ARG A 239 -12.33 -12.08 -7.89
N ASP A 240 -12.16 -12.87 -6.83
CA ASP A 240 -13.14 -13.07 -5.76
C ASP A 240 -12.82 -12.34 -4.44
N GLU A 241 -11.68 -11.68 -4.28
CA GLU A 241 -11.31 -11.00 -3.01
C GLU A 241 -11.81 -9.55 -2.90
N GLY A 242 -12.70 -9.15 -3.80
CA GLY A 242 -13.67 -8.08 -3.55
C GLY A 242 -13.16 -6.64 -3.69
N SER A 243 -11.86 -6.41 -3.68
CA SER A 243 -11.33 -5.05 -3.84
C SER A 243 -11.23 -4.61 -5.29
N ARG A 244 -11.58 -3.36 -5.55
CA ARG A 244 -11.68 -2.81 -6.90
C ARG A 244 -10.57 -1.78 -7.11
N LEU A 245 -9.55 -2.11 -7.90
CA LEU A 245 -8.51 -1.16 -8.27
C LEU A 245 -8.88 -0.50 -9.62
N PRO A 246 -8.98 0.84 -9.69
CA PRO A 246 -9.20 1.52 -10.96
C PRO A 246 -7.89 1.63 -11.75
N TYR A 247 -7.91 1.15 -13.00
CA TYR A 247 -6.80 1.15 -13.94
C TYR A 247 -6.53 2.55 -14.51
N VAL A 248 -5.30 2.86 -14.91
CA VAL A 248 -4.98 4.14 -15.56
C VAL A 248 -4.90 4.00 -17.09
N VAL A 249 -5.15 5.09 -17.81
CA VAL A 249 -4.98 5.13 -19.27
C VAL A 249 -3.55 5.61 -19.58
N PRO A 250 -2.73 4.82 -20.30
CA PRO A 250 -1.37 5.20 -20.63
C PRO A 250 -1.32 6.29 -21.70
N GLU A 251 -0.35 7.20 -21.56
CA GLU A 251 -0.02 8.23 -22.54
C GLU A 251 1.39 8.07 -23.11
N TYR A 252 1.59 8.64 -24.30
CA TYR A 252 2.89 8.85 -24.89
C TYR A 252 2.94 10.25 -25.51
N GLU A 253 4.00 11.01 -25.23
CA GLU A 253 4.16 12.41 -25.65
C GLU A 253 2.97 13.33 -25.31
N GLY A 254 2.29 13.07 -24.19
CA GLY A 254 1.17 13.87 -23.67
C GLY A 254 -0.16 13.67 -24.41
N ALA A 255 -0.32 12.54 -25.08
CA ALA A 255 -1.58 12.10 -25.67
C ALA A 255 -1.85 10.62 -25.33
N PRO A 256 -3.12 10.20 -25.23
CA PRO A 256 -3.47 8.80 -25.02
C PRO A 256 -2.85 7.90 -26.08
N LEU A 257 -2.39 6.72 -25.67
CA LEU A 257 -1.65 5.82 -26.55
C LEU A 257 -2.40 5.46 -27.85
N TYR A 258 -3.73 5.27 -27.77
CA TYR A 258 -4.58 4.95 -28.92
C TYR A 258 -4.76 6.08 -29.95
N ASP A 259 -4.27 7.29 -29.67
CA ASP A 259 -4.28 8.41 -30.63
C ASP A 259 -2.98 8.48 -31.47
N HIS A 260 -1.99 7.62 -31.20
CA HIS A 260 -0.69 7.66 -31.87
C HIS A 260 -0.77 7.15 -33.33
N GLU A 261 -0.05 7.81 -34.26
CA GLU A 261 -0.14 7.52 -35.69
C GLU A 261 0.40 6.14 -36.10
N ASP A 262 1.32 5.60 -35.31
CA ASP A 262 1.91 4.27 -35.52
C ASP A 262 1.05 3.13 -34.95
N LEU A 263 -0.09 3.42 -34.31
CA LEU A 263 -1.03 2.43 -33.74
C LEU A 263 -2.43 2.47 -34.40
N PRO A 264 -2.55 2.41 -35.74
CA PRO A 264 -3.84 2.58 -36.42
C PRO A 264 -4.89 1.48 -36.14
N SER A 265 -4.48 0.32 -35.62
CA SER A 265 -5.39 -0.77 -35.22
C SER A 265 -5.77 -0.71 -33.74
N VAL A 266 -5.12 0.15 -32.95
CA VAL A 266 -5.43 0.35 -31.53
C VAL A 266 -6.44 1.48 -31.40
N THR A 267 -7.55 1.19 -30.71
CA THR A 267 -8.58 2.17 -30.40
C THR A 267 -8.79 2.27 -28.89
N ARG A 268 -9.65 3.16 -28.42
CA ARG A 268 -10.02 3.17 -26.99
C ARG A 268 -10.55 1.81 -26.53
N ASP A 269 -11.30 1.10 -27.37
CA ASP A 269 -11.87 -0.21 -27.03
C ASP A 269 -10.82 -1.34 -27.06
N SER A 270 -9.59 -1.06 -27.51
CA SER A 270 -8.45 -1.99 -27.47
C SER A 270 -7.72 -1.98 -26.11
N LEU A 271 -7.97 -0.98 -25.27
CA LEU A 271 -7.47 -0.88 -23.90
C LEU A 271 -8.49 -1.43 -22.90
N ILE A 272 -8.10 -1.57 -21.63
CA ILE A 272 -9.00 -1.98 -20.55
C ILE A 272 -10.27 -1.13 -20.52
N ASP A 273 -11.41 -1.79 -20.28
CA ASP A 273 -12.75 -1.22 -20.34
C ASP A 273 -12.90 0.08 -19.52
N ALA A 274 -13.56 1.08 -20.11
CA ALA A 274 -13.73 2.40 -19.51
C ALA A 274 -14.49 2.40 -18.17
N ALA A 275 -15.27 1.36 -17.88
CA ALA A 275 -15.98 1.19 -16.63
C ALA A 275 -15.06 0.91 -15.43
N VAL A 276 -13.81 0.47 -15.68
CA VAL A 276 -12.82 0.21 -14.63
C VAL A 276 -11.55 1.06 -14.76
N THR A 277 -11.47 1.97 -15.73
CA THR A 277 -10.35 2.91 -15.87
C THR A 277 -10.67 4.30 -15.32
N VAL A 278 -9.70 4.95 -14.71
CA VAL A 278 -9.70 6.37 -14.35
C VAL A 278 -8.63 7.12 -15.14
N ARG A 279 -8.92 8.37 -15.50
CA ARG A 279 -7.95 9.23 -16.20
C ARG A 279 -6.97 9.91 -15.25
N SER A 280 -7.38 10.08 -13.98
CA SER A 280 -6.58 10.70 -12.94
C SER A 280 -7.14 10.35 -11.57
N PHE A 281 -6.26 9.97 -10.63
CA PHE A 281 -6.64 9.88 -9.22
C PHE A 281 -7.12 11.24 -8.72
N ASP A 282 -6.40 12.32 -9.05
CA ASP A 282 -6.64 13.72 -8.65
C ASP A 282 -7.95 14.32 -9.15
N ALA A 283 -8.49 13.79 -10.25
CA ALA A 283 -9.80 14.20 -10.75
C ALA A 283 -10.98 13.68 -9.92
N LEU A 284 -10.75 12.69 -9.05
CA LEU A 284 -11.78 12.11 -8.20
C LEU A 284 -11.83 12.84 -6.86
N THR A 285 -13.02 13.29 -6.48
CA THR A 285 -13.31 13.93 -5.19
C THR A 285 -13.63 12.91 -4.10
N SER A 286 -14.05 11.70 -4.48
CA SER A 286 -14.33 10.58 -3.58
C SER A 286 -13.99 9.24 -4.25
N PRO A 287 -13.72 8.18 -3.46
CA PRO A 287 -13.46 6.86 -4.00
C PRO A 287 -14.64 6.33 -4.84
N PRO A 288 -14.37 5.70 -5.99
CA PRO A 288 -15.43 5.17 -6.84
C PRO A 288 -16.14 3.98 -6.18
N THR A 289 -17.47 4.04 -6.08
CA THR A 289 -18.29 3.01 -5.41
C THR A 289 -18.92 1.99 -6.36
N ASP A 290 -19.02 2.34 -7.65
CA ASP A 290 -19.76 1.58 -8.67
C ASP A 290 -18.85 0.81 -9.65
N LEU A 291 -17.59 0.54 -9.29
CA LEU A 291 -16.70 -0.27 -10.13
C LEU A 291 -17.26 -1.71 -10.28
N PRO A 292 -17.41 -2.25 -11.50
CA PRO A 292 -17.85 -3.61 -11.70
C PRO A 292 -16.95 -4.66 -11.03
N ALA A 293 -17.53 -5.80 -10.64
CA ALA A 293 -16.75 -6.94 -10.21
C ALA A 293 -16.01 -7.58 -11.40
N ARG A 294 -14.92 -8.27 -11.09
CA ARG A 294 -14.17 -9.11 -12.02
C ARG A 294 -14.98 -10.37 -12.35
N GLU A 295 -14.87 -10.83 -13.59
CA GLU A 295 -15.59 -12.02 -14.09
C GLU A 295 -14.63 -12.87 -14.91
N THR A 296 -14.78 -14.20 -14.89
CA THR A 296 -13.97 -15.12 -15.68
C THR A 296 -14.25 -14.91 -17.18
N GLY A 297 -13.18 -14.71 -17.95
CA GLY A 297 -13.17 -14.58 -19.40
C GLY A 297 -12.72 -15.87 -20.07
N LEU A 298 -11.79 -15.74 -21.03
CA LEU A 298 -11.26 -16.88 -21.78
C LEU A 298 -10.40 -17.79 -20.89
N VAL A 299 -10.50 -19.09 -21.16
CA VAL A 299 -9.64 -20.13 -20.60
C VAL A 299 -8.75 -20.72 -21.67
N PHE A 300 -7.44 -20.75 -21.40
CA PHE A 300 -6.41 -21.23 -22.29
C PHE A 300 -5.85 -22.55 -21.78
N ASP A 301 -5.65 -23.52 -22.67
CA ASP A 301 -5.04 -24.80 -22.34
C ASP A 301 -4.09 -25.28 -23.46
N HIS A 302 -3.16 -26.15 -23.08
CA HIS A 302 -2.20 -26.72 -24.02
C HIS A 302 -2.95 -27.51 -25.10
N ARG A 303 -2.66 -27.24 -26.38
CA ARG A 303 -3.41 -27.80 -27.52
C ARG A 303 -3.53 -29.32 -27.53
N GLU A 304 -2.54 -30.04 -26.99
CA GLU A 304 -2.58 -31.51 -26.94
C GLU A 304 -3.35 -32.06 -25.73
N ARG A 305 -3.72 -31.20 -24.77
CA ARG A 305 -4.55 -31.57 -23.63
C ARG A 305 -6.02 -31.66 -24.05
N ALA A 306 -6.67 -32.74 -23.61
CA ALA A 306 -8.10 -32.90 -23.79
C ALA A 306 -8.84 -32.10 -22.70
N GLY A 307 -9.48 -31.00 -23.09
CA GLY A 307 -10.22 -30.12 -22.18
C GLY A 307 -11.31 -29.32 -22.90
N ASP A 308 -12.10 -28.58 -22.11
CA ASP A 308 -13.16 -27.67 -22.58
C ASP A 308 -12.68 -26.21 -22.63
N ALA A 309 -11.37 -25.97 -22.79
CA ALA A 309 -10.80 -24.62 -22.88
C ALA A 309 -11.28 -23.89 -24.13
N ASP A 310 -11.43 -22.56 -24.03
CA ASP A 310 -11.89 -21.72 -25.12
C ASP A 310 -10.81 -21.57 -26.21
N VAL A 311 -9.54 -21.53 -25.80
CA VAL A 311 -8.40 -21.31 -26.68
C VAL A 311 -7.30 -22.34 -26.41
N ALA A 312 -6.75 -22.88 -27.49
CA ALA A 312 -5.64 -23.83 -27.44
C ALA A 312 -4.31 -23.14 -27.78
N TYR A 313 -3.34 -23.15 -26.86
CA TYR A 313 -2.03 -22.57 -27.08
C TYR A 313 -0.97 -23.60 -27.52
N ASP A 314 0.04 -23.11 -28.23
CA ASP A 314 1.25 -23.84 -28.59
C ASP A 314 2.28 -23.81 -27.45
N LEU A 315 2.85 -24.97 -27.12
CA LEU A 315 3.94 -25.08 -26.14
C LEU A 315 5.29 -25.14 -26.89
N VAL A 316 6.15 -24.15 -26.68
CA VAL A 316 7.35 -23.91 -27.50
C VAL A 316 8.59 -23.75 -26.61
N PRO A 317 9.77 -24.30 -26.95
CA PRO A 317 10.98 -24.06 -26.16
C PRO A 317 11.41 -22.59 -26.25
N THR A 318 11.87 -22.00 -25.15
CA THR A 318 12.40 -20.62 -25.13
C THR A 318 13.61 -20.42 -26.03
N ALA A 319 14.37 -21.49 -26.31
CA ALA A 319 15.51 -21.47 -27.24
C ALA A 319 15.15 -20.96 -28.65
N ASP A 320 13.87 -21.10 -29.07
CA ASP A 320 13.35 -20.56 -30.33
C ASP A 320 13.22 -19.02 -30.33
N LEU A 321 13.37 -18.37 -29.17
CA LEU A 321 13.26 -16.92 -28.97
C LEU A 321 14.58 -16.26 -28.57
N GLU A 322 15.58 -17.03 -28.11
CA GLU A 322 16.85 -16.48 -27.56
C GLU A 322 17.67 -15.69 -28.59
N HIS A 323 17.31 -15.72 -29.89
CA HIS A 323 17.89 -14.84 -30.91
C HIS A 323 17.39 -13.40 -30.83
N ILE A 324 16.26 -13.15 -30.15
CA ILE A 324 15.76 -11.80 -29.88
C ILE A 324 16.69 -11.19 -28.83
N THR A 325 17.29 -10.05 -29.16
CA THR A 325 18.27 -9.43 -28.26
C THR A 325 17.62 -8.44 -27.30
N GLU A 326 16.46 -7.88 -27.66
CA GLU A 326 15.81 -6.82 -26.91
C GLU A 326 14.29 -6.77 -27.18
N PHE A 327 13.53 -6.56 -26.11
CA PHE A 327 12.16 -6.07 -26.12
C PHE A 327 12.25 -4.58 -25.76
N SER A 328 11.85 -3.69 -26.65
CA SER A 328 12.13 -2.25 -26.54
C SER A 328 10.87 -1.43 -26.70
N GLY A 329 10.83 -0.25 -26.08
CA GLY A 329 9.73 0.68 -26.24
C GLY A 329 10.02 1.97 -25.47
N PRO A 330 9.49 3.12 -25.92
CA PRO A 330 9.70 4.36 -25.20
C PRO A 330 8.98 4.32 -23.83
N GLN A 331 9.49 5.11 -22.88
CA GLN A 331 8.81 5.29 -21.61
C GLN A 331 7.42 5.91 -21.83
N LEU A 332 6.39 5.32 -21.22
CA LEU A 332 5.03 5.84 -21.21
C LEU A 332 4.83 6.79 -20.02
N SER A 333 3.73 7.53 -20.01
CA SER A 333 3.41 8.49 -18.93
C SER A 333 1.94 8.38 -18.48
N PHE A 334 1.65 8.92 -17.30
CA PHE A 334 0.28 9.06 -16.79
C PHE A 334 -0.44 10.23 -17.47
N GLU A 335 -1.77 10.15 -17.66
CA GLU A 335 -2.58 11.27 -18.18
C GLU A 335 -2.66 12.47 -17.20
N PHE A 336 -2.36 12.26 -15.92
CA PHE A 336 -2.34 13.32 -14.92
C PHE A 336 -0.93 13.76 -14.57
N ALA A 337 -0.80 15.00 -14.11
CA ALA A 337 0.49 15.57 -13.76
C ALA A 337 1.09 14.85 -12.54
N VAL A 338 2.05 13.96 -12.78
CA VAL A 338 2.95 13.40 -11.77
C VAL A 338 4.22 14.26 -11.77
N PRO A 339 4.75 14.69 -10.62
CA PRO A 339 6.03 15.38 -10.59
C PRO A 339 7.15 14.51 -11.20
N ASP A 340 7.99 15.08 -12.08
CA ASP A 340 9.06 14.34 -12.78
C ASP A 340 9.92 13.47 -11.84
N ALA A 341 10.21 13.93 -10.62
CA ALA A 341 11.01 13.17 -9.66
C ALA A 341 10.32 11.91 -9.12
N VAL A 342 8.99 11.89 -9.12
CA VAL A 342 8.17 10.71 -8.74
C VAL A 342 8.04 9.77 -9.93
N GLU A 343 7.84 10.32 -11.13
CA GLU A 343 7.79 9.54 -12.38
C GLU A 343 9.13 8.86 -12.70
N ASP A 344 10.25 9.58 -12.53
CA ASP A 344 11.61 9.04 -12.64
C ASP A 344 11.87 7.92 -11.62
N ALA A 345 11.28 8.03 -10.42
CA ALA A 345 11.44 7.03 -9.36
C ALA A 345 10.72 5.72 -9.67
N VAL A 346 9.59 5.78 -10.41
CA VAL A 346 8.83 4.60 -10.87
C VAL A 346 9.13 4.21 -12.31
N ALA A 347 10.14 4.82 -12.96
CA ALA A 347 10.43 4.64 -14.39
C ALA A 347 10.61 3.17 -14.81
N GLY A 348 11.12 2.31 -13.92
CA GLY A 348 11.24 0.87 -14.17
C GLY A 348 9.91 0.17 -14.44
N HIS A 349 8.79 0.71 -13.96
CA HIS A 349 7.42 0.20 -14.14
C HIS A 349 6.69 0.81 -15.35
N ILE A 350 7.35 1.66 -16.14
CA ILE A 350 6.75 2.30 -17.33
C ILE A 350 7.65 2.22 -18.56
N THR A 351 8.67 1.35 -18.48
CA THR A 351 9.61 1.03 -19.56
C THR A 351 9.48 -0.43 -19.97
N ALA A 352 9.85 -0.75 -21.21
CA ALA A 352 9.82 -2.12 -21.72
C ALA A 352 10.63 -3.10 -20.85
N THR A 353 10.08 -4.29 -20.65
CA THR A 353 10.74 -5.37 -19.91
C THR A 353 11.95 -5.94 -20.66
N GLY A 354 13.00 -6.35 -19.94
CA GLY A 354 14.14 -7.07 -20.54
C GLY A 354 13.80 -8.52 -20.95
N THR A 355 14.72 -9.19 -21.64
CA THR A 355 14.51 -10.59 -22.09
C THR A 355 14.55 -11.58 -20.92
N PRO A 356 13.72 -12.64 -20.89
CA PRO A 356 13.77 -13.67 -19.85
C PRO A 356 15.17 -14.29 -19.66
N TRP A 357 15.83 -14.70 -20.75
CA TRP A 357 17.14 -15.37 -20.74
C TRP A 357 18.33 -14.51 -20.30
N SER A 358 18.12 -13.22 -20.00
CA SER A 358 19.14 -12.36 -19.40
C SER A 358 19.00 -12.23 -17.87
N GLN A 359 17.94 -12.82 -17.30
CA GLN A 359 17.57 -12.63 -15.90
C GLN A 359 18.13 -13.75 -15.03
N PRO A 360 18.62 -13.46 -13.81
CA PRO A 360 19.13 -14.48 -12.90
C PRO A 360 18.13 -15.61 -12.60
N ARG A 361 16.83 -15.32 -12.57
CA ARG A 361 15.75 -16.30 -12.35
C ARG A 361 15.57 -17.30 -13.50
N TYR A 362 16.03 -16.97 -14.70
CA TYR A 362 16.01 -17.90 -15.84
C TYR A 362 17.09 -18.97 -15.68
N GLU A 363 18.27 -18.58 -15.20
CA GLU A 363 19.37 -19.51 -14.91
C GLU A 363 19.12 -20.27 -13.60
N ASN A 364 18.73 -19.58 -12.52
CA ASN A 364 18.45 -20.17 -11.21
C ASN A 364 17.01 -19.87 -10.74
N PRO A 365 16.06 -20.77 -11.01
CA PRO A 365 14.65 -20.61 -10.61
C PRO A 365 14.42 -20.43 -9.11
N ALA A 366 15.28 -21.00 -8.26
CA ALA A 366 15.16 -20.86 -6.80
C ALA A 366 15.35 -19.41 -6.31
N ALA A 367 15.88 -18.52 -7.15
CA ALA A 367 15.92 -17.09 -6.87
C ALA A 367 14.52 -16.48 -6.66
N ASP A 368 13.49 -17.03 -7.32
CA ASP A 368 12.10 -16.58 -7.25
C ASP A 368 11.31 -17.18 -6.08
N ILE A 369 11.90 -18.08 -5.27
CA ILE A 369 11.27 -18.54 -4.03
C ILE A 369 11.35 -17.39 -3.01
N SER A 370 10.22 -16.72 -2.85
CA SER A 370 10.05 -15.50 -2.05
C SER A 370 9.61 -15.79 -0.62
N ALA A 371 8.94 -16.92 -0.37
CA ALA A 371 8.50 -17.33 0.95
C ALA A 371 9.64 -18.02 1.73
N PRO A 372 10.12 -17.44 2.85
CA PRO A 372 11.25 -18.01 3.60
C PRO A 372 11.02 -19.45 4.06
N ASN A 373 9.79 -19.78 4.47
CA ASN A 373 9.39 -21.12 4.90
C ASN A 373 9.47 -22.15 3.77
N HIS A 374 9.05 -21.81 2.55
CA HIS A 374 9.15 -22.72 1.42
C HIS A 374 10.61 -22.94 1.05
N ARG A 375 11.40 -21.87 1.03
CA ARG A 375 12.84 -21.97 0.76
C ARG A 375 13.55 -22.84 1.81
N GLU A 376 13.25 -22.67 3.10
CA GLU A 376 13.75 -23.53 4.18
C GLU A 376 13.39 -25.00 3.93
N VAL A 377 12.14 -25.30 3.56
CA VAL A 377 11.71 -26.67 3.26
C VAL A 377 12.47 -27.26 2.07
N LEU A 378 12.72 -26.49 1.01
CA LEU A 378 13.52 -26.99 -0.12
C LEU A 378 15.00 -27.17 0.26
N ALA A 379 15.59 -26.27 1.04
CA ALA A 379 16.96 -26.39 1.54
C ALA A 379 17.12 -27.63 2.44
N ASP A 380 16.13 -27.94 3.28
CA ASP A 380 16.11 -29.14 4.12
C ASP A 380 16.03 -30.45 3.30
N ARG A 381 15.36 -30.41 2.14
CA ARG A 381 15.17 -31.57 1.25
C ARG A 381 16.36 -31.77 0.31
N TYR A 382 16.94 -30.68 -0.17
CA TYR A 382 17.94 -30.66 -1.24
C TYR A 382 19.11 -29.75 -0.86
N ASP A 383 20.29 -30.35 -0.66
CA ASP A 383 21.55 -29.62 -0.39
C ASP A 383 21.91 -28.60 -1.51
N ALA A 384 21.23 -28.65 -2.65
CA ALA A 384 21.37 -27.72 -3.76
C ALA A 384 20.69 -26.35 -3.53
N ILE A 385 19.77 -26.24 -2.57
CA ILE A 385 19.09 -24.98 -2.27
C ILE A 385 19.67 -24.39 -0.99
N GLY A 386 20.13 -23.15 -1.05
CA GLY A 386 20.69 -22.47 0.10
C GLY A 386 19.64 -21.97 1.10
N ASP A 387 19.99 -21.95 2.39
CA ASP A 387 19.13 -21.44 3.47
C ASP A 387 18.54 -20.04 3.17
N PRO A 388 17.31 -19.75 3.64
CA PRO A 388 16.70 -18.44 3.46
C PRO A 388 17.45 -17.34 4.23
N ALA A 389 17.36 -16.10 3.72
CA ALA A 389 17.78 -14.91 4.45
C ALA A 389 16.60 -14.34 5.27
N PRO A 390 16.87 -13.67 6.40
CA PRO A 390 15.86 -12.85 7.07
C PRO A 390 15.36 -11.74 6.13
N ILE A 391 14.04 -11.50 6.09
CA ILE A 391 13.42 -10.47 5.25
C ILE A 391 12.70 -9.47 6.15
N ASN A 392 13.16 -8.22 6.17
CA ASN A 392 12.43 -7.15 6.85
C ASN A 392 11.17 -6.83 6.02
N THR A 393 10.03 -6.72 6.70
CA THR A 393 8.74 -6.49 6.06
C THR A 393 8.04 -5.32 6.74
N VAL A 394 7.47 -4.40 5.96
CA VAL A 394 6.55 -3.36 6.43
C VAL A 394 5.13 -3.76 6.07
N VAL A 395 4.21 -3.69 7.04
CA VAL A 395 2.80 -4.07 6.87
C VAL A 395 1.89 -2.97 7.43
N SER A 396 0.77 -2.71 6.77
CA SER A 396 -0.30 -1.84 7.28
C SER A 396 -1.67 -2.22 6.74
N GLU A 397 -2.71 -2.06 7.55
CA GLU A 397 -4.11 -2.07 7.11
C GLU A 397 -4.53 -0.67 6.67
N ILE A 398 -5.05 -0.55 5.46
CA ILE A 398 -5.50 0.70 4.87
C ILE A 398 -7.03 0.73 4.91
N THR A 399 -7.56 1.66 5.71
CA THR A 399 -9.00 1.83 5.94
C THR A 399 -9.49 3.18 5.43
N ALA A 400 -10.80 3.40 5.45
CA ALA A 400 -11.43 4.69 5.18
C ALA A 400 -11.95 5.30 6.49
N ALA A 401 -11.53 6.53 6.78
CA ALA A 401 -12.12 7.34 7.84
C ALA A 401 -13.50 7.84 7.42
N VAL A 402 -14.52 7.57 8.25
CA VAL A 402 -15.91 7.98 8.02
C VAL A 402 -16.51 8.56 9.30
N THR A 403 -17.56 9.36 9.19
CA THR A 403 -18.28 9.90 10.36
C THR A 403 -18.94 8.79 11.18
N ALA A 404 -18.82 8.85 12.51
CA ALA A 404 -19.45 7.90 13.40
C ALA A 404 -20.95 8.20 13.60
N ASP A 405 -21.82 7.20 13.46
CA ASP A 405 -23.27 7.35 13.63
C ASP A 405 -23.69 7.72 15.06
N ASP A 406 -22.84 7.39 16.05
CA ASP A 406 -23.10 7.63 17.47
C ASP A 406 -22.45 8.91 18.02
N ALA A 407 -21.70 9.63 17.18
CA ALA A 407 -21.14 10.95 17.46
C ALA A 407 -22.15 12.08 17.15
N PRO A 408 -21.99 13.28 17.74
CA PRO A 408 -22.66 14.46 17.22
C PRO A 408 -22.22 14.74 15.78
N THR A 409 -23.06 15.46 15.02
CA THR A 409 -22.74 15.81 13.63
C THR A 409 -21.44 16.58 13.55
N ASP A 410 -20.52 16.11 12.70
CA ASP A 410 -19.20 16.68 12.48
C ASP A 410 -18.31 16.72 13.74
N GLU A 411 -18.50 15.79 14.68
CA GLU A 411 -17.75 15.73 15.95
C GLU A 411 -17.17 14.34 16.27
N GLY A 412 -16.98 13.46 15.28
CA GLY A 412 -16.40 12.14 15.54
C GLY A 412 -16.37 11.19 14.36
N LEU A 413 -15.38 10.30 14.38
CA LEU A 413 -15.10 9.37 13.30
C LEU A 413 -15.11 7.91 13.77
N THR A 414 -15.09 7.04 12.78
CA THR A 414 -14.74 5.62 12.88
C THR A 414 -14.04 5.20 11.58
N THR A 415 -13.49 4.00 11.53
CA THR A 415 -12.81 3.47 10.35
C THR A 415 -13.58 2.29 9.78
N THR A 416 -13.50 2.11 8.46
CA THR A 416 -14.18 1.02 7.74
C THR A 416 -13.28 0.49 6.62
N ALA A 417 -13.46 -0.76 6.22
CA ALA A 417 -12.73 -1.34 5.09
C ALA A 417 -12.93 -0.49 3.81
N THR A 418 -11.86 -0.33 3.05
CA THR A 418 -11.91 0.40 1.78
C THR A 418 -12.62 -0.44 0.70
N GLY A 419 -13.40 0.21 -0.17
CA GLY A 419 -14.01 -0.44 -1.33
C GLY A 419 -13.10 -0.47 -2.56
N VAL A 420 -11.95 0.21 -2.50
CA VAL A 420 -11.03 0.48 -3.59
C VAL A 420 -9.61 0.37 -3.06
N GLU A 421 -8.74 -0.33 -3.80
CA GLU A 421 -7.35 -0.51 -3.41
C GLU A 421 -6.55 0.79 -3.54
N SER A 422 -5.52 0.89 -2.71
CA SER A 422 -4.57 1.99 -2.67
C SER A 422 -3.20 1.54 -3.17
N VAL A 423 -2.31 2.50 -3.35
CA VAL A 423 -0.93 2.32 -3.73
C VAL A 423 -0.06 2.82 -2.60
N VAL A 424 0.95 2.03 -2.24
CA VAL A 424 1.90 2.31 -1.18
C VAL A 424 3.30 2.44 -1.77
N LEU A 425 4.01 3.48 -1.40
CA LEU A 425 5.37 3.78 -1.82
C LEU A 425 6.26 3.95 -0.60
N LEU A 426 7.41 3.29 -0.61
CA LEU A 426 8.48 3.54 0.36
C LEU A 426 9.55 4.44 -0.29
N GLU A 427 9.61 5.72 0.07
CA GLU A 427 10.38 6.71 -0.71
C GLU A 427 11.91 6.48 -0.70
N SER A 428 12.41 5.77 0.31
CA SER A 428 13.83 5.38 0.41
C SER A 428 14.26 4.32 -0.60
N ASP A 429 13.29 3.53 -1.08
CA ASP A 429 13.45 2.42 -2.01
C ASP A 429 12.22 2.41 -2.92
N PRO A 430 12.19 3.34 -3.92
CA PRO A 430 10.96 3.83 -4.52
C PRO A 430 10.33 2.81 -5.47
N GLU A 431 9.74 1.77 -4.91
CA GLU A 431 8.93 0.78 -5.59
C GLU A 431 7.51 0.87 -5.05
N ALA A 432 6.55 1.06 -5.95
CA ALA A 432 5.15 1.21 -5.60
C ALA A 432 4.47 -0.16 -5.56
N VAL A 433 3.80 -0.49 -4.47
CA VAL A 433 3.04 -1.74 -4.31
C VAL A 433 1.55 -1.42 -4.13
N PRO A 434 0.63 -2.16 -4.78
CA PRO A 434 -0.78 -2.03 -4.48
C PRO A 434 -1.13 -2.69 -3.13
N THR A 435 -2.25 -2.29 -2.54
CA THR A 435 -2.87 -3.01 -1.42
C THR A 435 -3.67 -4.21 -1.91
N PHE A 436 -3.90 -5.19 -1.03
CA PHE A 436 -4.70 -6.40 -1.28
C PHE A 436 -5.67 -6.62 -0.13
N GLY A 437 -6.96 -6.52 -0.41
CA GLY A 437 -8.00 -6.50 0.63
C GLY A 437 -7.82 -5.33 1.61
N GLY A 438 -7.26 -4.21 1.15
CA GLY A 438 -6.87 -3.10 2.03
C GLY A 438 -5.55 -3.30 2.78
N VAL A 439 -4.85 -4.43 2.63
CA VAL A 439 -3.56 -4.67 3.32
C VAL A 439 -2.38 -4.30 2.42
N ALA A 440 -1.47 -3.47 2.93
CA ALA A 440 -0.21 -3.14 2.30
C ALA A 440 0.92 -4.03 2.84
N VAL A 441 1.77 -4.56 1.94
CA VAL A 441 2.94 -5.35 2.32
C VAL A 441 4.13 -4.97 1.44
N VAL A 442 5.22 -4.53 2.07
CA VAL A 442 6.50 -4.24 1.41
C VAL A 442 7.58 -5.11 2.02
N ARG A 443 8.19 -5.99 1.23
CA ARG A 443 9.28 -6.89 1.65
C ARG A 443 10.66 -6.37 1.26
N ASP A 444 11.69 -6.98 1.84
CA ASP A 444 13.09 -6.65 1.56
C ASP A 444 13.39 -5.17 1.79
N VAL A 445 12.86 -4.65 2.90
CA VAL A 445 13.04 -3.25 3.28
C VAL A 445 14.38 -3.11 4.01
N PRO A 446 15.29 -2.22 3.56
CA PRO A 446 16.52 -1.97 4.29
C PRO A 446 16.23 -1.58 5.75
N ALA A 447 17.09 -1.90 6.71
CA ALA A 447 16.92 -1.40 8.07
C ALA A 447 17.24 0.12 8.12
N GLY A 448 16.48 0.88 8.91
CA GLY A 448 16.66 2.33 9.05
C GLY A 448 15.35 3.10 9.08
N ASP A 449 15.44 4.42 8.84
CA ASP A 449 14.29 5.31 8.77
C ASP A 449 13.83 5.47 7.32
N HIS A 450 12.53 5.32 7.13
CA HIS A 450 11.86 5.38 5.83
C HIS A 450 10.68 6.34 5.89
N ARG A 451 10.18 6.70 4.71
CA ARG A 451 8.94 7.44 4.55
C ARG A 451 7.98 6.60 3.73
N LEU A 452 6.86 6.23 4.36
CA LEU A 452 5.78 5.50 3.73
C LEU A 452 4.75 6.51 3.23
N THR A 453 4.33 6.38 1.98
CA THR A 453 3.29 7.23 1.38
C THR A 453 2.21 6.33 0.80
N VAL A 454 0.95 6.57 1.18
CA VAL A 454 -0.22 5.84 0.71
C VAL A 454 -1.10 6.79 -0.09
N ASN A 455 -1.53 6.36 -1.28
CA ASN A 455 -2.41 7.15 -2.14
C ASN A 455 -3.45 6.26 -2.81
N GLY A 456 -4.67 6.76 -2.97
CA GLY A 456 -5.77 6.01 -3.55
C GLY A 456 -6.66 6.89 -4.43
N ALA A 457 -7.45 6.24 -5.29
CA ALA A 457 -8.40 6.94 -6.15
C ALA A 457 -9.45 7.67 -5.29
N GLY A 458 -9.49 9.00 -5.39
CA GLY A 458 -10.47 9.82 -4.67
C GLY A 458 -10.18 10.04 -3.18
N THR A 459 -9.02 9.61 -2.68
CA THR A 459 -8.56 9.87 -1.31
C THR A 459 -7.47 10.93 -1.28
N ALA A 460 -7.34 11.63 -0.16
CA ALA A 460 -6.20 12.48 0.11
C ALA A 460 -4.98 11.59 0.43
N PRO A 461 -3.78 11.93 -0.09
CA PRO A 461 -2.58 11.14 0.16
C PRO A 461 -2.20 11.21 1.64
N HIS A 462 -1.73 10.08 2.17
CA HIS A 462 -1.21 9.93 3.51
C HIS A 462 0.30 9.72 3.45
N SER A 463 1.04 10.25 4.43
CA SER A 463 2.47 9.99 4.52
C SER A 463 2.92 10.06 5.97
N GLU A 464 3.78 9.11 6.37
CA GLU A 464 4.34 9.01 7.70
C GLU A 464 5.78 8.45 7.67
N ARG A 465 6.51 8.60 8.78
CA ARG A 465 7.81 7.97 8.96
C ARG A 465 7.67 6.60 9.59
N VAL A 466 8.43 5.64 9.07
CA VAL A 466 8.48 4.26 9.56
C VAL A 466 9.94 3.87 9.79
N THR A 467 10.26 3.36 10.98
CA THR A 467 11.61 2.88 11.30
C THR A 467 11.62 1.36 11.30
N VAL A 468 12.41 0.78 10.38
CA VAL A 468 12.54 -0.67 10.20
C VAL A 468 13.76 -1.17 10.98
N ALA A 469 13.52 -2.12 11.87
CA ALA A 469 14.59 -2.80 12.60
C ALA A 469 15.30 -3.83 11.73
N ASP A 470 16.58 -4.06 12.01
CA ASP A 470 17.37 -5.11 11.35
C ASP A 470 17.08 -6.49 11.97
N GLY A 471 17.13 -7.55 11.16
CA GLY A 471 17.00 -8.95 11.62
C GLY A 471 15.76 -9.71 11.13
N GLY A 472 15.06 -9.23 10.10
CA GLY A 472 13.94 -9.92 9.47
C GLY A 472 12.61 -9.80 10.21
N ALA A 473 12.45 -8.74 11.01
CA ALA A 473 11.23 -8.50 11.76
C ALA A 473 10.16 -7.80 10.89
N THR A 474 8.89 -8.06 11.21
CA THR A 474 7.75 -7.32 10.67
C THR A 474 7.61 -5.99 11.42
N THR A 475 7.54 -4.90 10.67
CA THR A 475 7.31 -3.53 11.16
C THR A 475 5.88 -3.13 10.79
N ALA A 476 5.06 -2.82 11.77
CA ALA A 476 3.73 -2.26 11.55
C ALA A 476 3.85 -0.76 11.25
N ALA A 477 3.20 -0.31 10.18
CA ALA A 477 3.03 1.10 9.85
C ALA A 477 1.58 1.53 10.13
N GLY A 478 1.38 2.79 10.48
CA GLY A 478 0.16 3.30 11.06
C GLY A 478 0.04 3.07 12.56
N VAL A 479 -0.99 3.66 13.14
CA VAL A 479 -1.30 3.50 14.57
C VAL A 479 -1.91 2.12 14.76
N ASP A 480 -1.31 1.31 15.63
CA ASP A 480 -1.69 -0.09 15.85
C ASP A 480 -1.67 -0.95 14.56
N GLY A 481 -0.95 -0.50 13.53
CA GLY A 481 -0.90 -1.14 12.21
C GLY A 481 -1.96 -0.67 11.21
N GLU A 482 -2.76 0.35 11.53
CA GLU A 482 -3.82 0.90 10.69
C GLU A 482 -3.50 2.32 10.18
N ILE A 483 -3.71 2.55 8.89
CA ILE A 483 -3.65 3.87 8.24
C ILE A 483 -5.04 4.21 7.66
N PRO A 484 -5.80 5.10 8.32
CA PRO A 484 -7.09 5.55 7.82
C PRO A 484 -6.92 6.67 6.77
N LEU A 485 -7.43 6.44 5.56
CA LEU A 485 -7.46 7.42 4.47
C LEU A 485 -8.72 8.28 4.52
N VAL A 486 -8.60 9.53 4.09
CA VAL A 486 -9.69 10.50 4.05
C VAL A 486 -10.12 10.74 2.59
N ALA A 487 -11.43 10.68 2.30
CA ALA A 487 -11.94 11.06 0.98
C ALA A 487 -11.64 12.54 0.69
N ARG A 488 -11.22 12.90 -0.53
CA ARG A 488 -10.76 14.27 -0.83
C ARG A 488 -11.80 15.34 -0.57
N GLU A 489 -13.07 15.06 -0.87
CA GLU A 489 -14.18 15.98 -0.62
C GLU A 489 -14.42 16.27 0.87
N ARG A 490 -13.84 15.47 1.76
CA ARG A 490 -13.88 15.64 3.23
C ARG A 490 -12.52 15.98 3.83
N ALA A 491 -11.49 16.15 3.01
CA ALA A 491 -10.12 16.29 3.49
C ALA A 491 -9.76 17.76 3.74
N THR A 492 -9.43 18.07 4.98
CA THR A 492 -8.86 19.37 5.38
C THR A 492 -7.39 19.19 5.72
N ARG A 493 -6.52 20.01 5.14
CA ARG A 493 -5.09 19.94 5.43
C ARG A 493 -4.78 20.58 6.79
N LEU A 494 -4.12 19.85 7.68
CA LEU A 494 -3.56 20.33 8.94
C LEU A 494 -2.04 20.46 8.80
N GLU A 495 -1.51 21.66 9.00
CA GLU A 495 -0.07 21.95 8.98
C GLU A 495 0.39 22.24 10.42
N VAL A 496 1.41 21.52 10.89
CA VAL A 496 1.97 21.64 12.24
C VAL A 496 3.44 22.03 12.16
N GLY A 497 3.81 23.15 12.75
CA GLY A 497 5.16 23.70 12.67
C GLY A 497 5.44 24.47 11.36
N GLY A 498 6.62 25.10 11.30
CA GLY A 498 7.07 25.91 10.15
C GLY A 498 8.46 26.51 10.37
N GLU A 499 9.05 27.11 9.32
CA GLU A 499 10.42 27.67 9.34
C GLU A 499 10.66 28.76 10.42
N GLU A 500 9.59 29.32 10.99
CA GLU A 500 9.62 30.39 12.00
C GLU A 500 9.34 29.90 13.44
N GLY A 501 9.24 28.59 13.68
CA GLY A 501 9.05 28.00 15.01
C GLY A 501 10.33 28.00 15.87
N ASP A 502 10.19 28.27 17.18
CA ASP A 502 11.32 28.32 18.13
C ASP A 502 11.74 26.92 18.65
N GLY A 503 11.01 25.85 18.32
CA GLY A 503 11.27 24.48 18.80
C GLY A 503 11.32 23.45 17.68
N GLU A 504 12.30 22.54 17.73
CA GLU A 504 12.38 21.37 16.83
C GLU A 504 11.38 20.31 17.33
N LEU A 505 10.29 20.12 16.58
CA LEU A 505 9.37 19.01 16.81
C LEU A 505 10.04 17.68 16.49
N ALA A 506 9.78 16.68 17.33
CA ALA A 506 10.23 15.31 17.17
C ALA A 506 9.10 14.36 16.76
N ALA A 507 7.86 14.62 17.17
CA ALA A 507 6.70 13.83 16.76
C ALA A 507 5.38 14.63 16.77
N VAL A 508 4.44 14.20 15.93
CA VAL A 508 3.06 14.70 15.86
C VAL A 508 2.11 13.51 15.91
N ALA A 509 1.01 13.65 16.66
CA ALA A 509 -0.05 12.65 16.68
C ALA A 509 -1.45 13.29 16.66
N LEU A 510 -2.41 12.57 16.09
CA LEU A 510 -3.81 12.99 16.00
C LEU A 510 -4.73 11.93 16.61
N GLU A 511 -5.59 12.39 17.52
CA GLU A 511 -6.59 11.56 18.20
C GLU A 511 -7.98 12.18 18.00
N ASP A 512 -8.88 11.47 17.33
CA ASP A 512 -10.30 11.84 17.23
C ASP A 512 -11.05 11.42 18.49
N ASP A 513 -12.04 12.22 18.92
CA ASP A 513 -12.82 11.98 20.14
C ASP A 513 -13.49 10.60 20.18
N PHE A 514 -13.86 10.02 19.03
CA PHE A 514 -14.55 8.74 18.90
C PHE A 514 -13.67 7.63 18.35
N ALA A 515 -12.90 7.90 17.30
CA ALA A 515 -12.06 6.90 16.65
C ALA A 515 -10.77 6.60 17.44
N GLY A 516 -10.38 7.46 18.39
CA GLY A 516 -9.12 7.34 19.10
C GLY A 516 -7.96 7.84 18.24
N ARG A 517 -6.75 7.30 18.47
CA ARG A 517 -5.54 7.75 17.78
C ARG A 517 -5.55 7.23 16.34
N LEU A 518 -5.44 8.13 15.37
CA LEU A 518 -5.54 7.83 13.93
C LEU A 518 -4.24 8.08 13.17
N TYR A 519 -3.32 8.84 13.76
CA TYR A 519 -2.04 9.17 13.16
C TYR A 519 -1.00 9.42 14.23
N GLU A 520 0.22 8.93 14.02
CA GLU A 520 1.39 9.24 14.82
C GLU A 520 2.65 9.07 13.96
N SER A 521 3.43 10.13 13.80
CA SER A 521 4.68 10.08 13.05
C SER A 521 5.77 10.88 13.74
N ALA A 522 7.01 10.38 13.62
CA ALA A 522 8.19 11.19 13.87
C ALA A 522 8.32 12.29 12.80
N VAL A 523 8.86 13.45 13.18
CA VAL A 523 8.96 14.62 12.30
C VAL A 523 10.33 15.29 12.44
N GLU A 524 10.73 16.03 11.40
CA GLU A 524 11.91 16.88 11.43
C GLU A 524 11.46 18.34 11.28
N GLY A 525 11.06 18.95 12.40
CA GLY A 525 10.66 20.35 12.49
C GLY A 525 9.16 20.62 12.25
N GLY A 526 8.52 19.97 11.28
CA GLY A 526 7.10 20.16 11.01
C GLY A 526 6.47 19.02 10.21
N ASP A 527 5.16 19.08 10.07
CA ASP A 527 4.35 18.05 9.44
C ASP A 527 3.10 18.61 8.73
N ALA A 528 2.56 17.84 7.79
CA ALA A 528 1.31 18.14 7.11
C ALA A 528 0.52 16.88 6.82
N VAL A 529 -0.67 16.79 7.39
CA VAL A 529 -1.57 15.61 7.31
C VAL A 529 -2.98 16.05 6.93
N TYR A 530 -3.68 15.23 6.16
CA TYR A 530 -5.08 15.47 5.84
C TYR A 530 -5.98 14.84 6.91
N VAL A 531 -6.88 15.62 7.48
CA VAL A 531 -7.88 15.20 8.46
C VAL A 531 -9.28 15.25 7.85
N HIS A 532 -10.18 14.42 8.33
CA HIS A 532 -11.57 14.39 7.90
C HIS A 532 -12.35 15.55 8.54
N ASP A 533 -13.15 16.25 7.74
CA ASP A 533 -13.86 17.47 8.16
C ASP A 533 -14.92 17.24 9.25
N GLY A 534 -15.54 16.07 9.27
CA GLY A 534 -16.47 15.64 10.32
C GLY A 534 -15.83 15.09 11.60
N GLY A 535 -14.52 15.24 11.79
CA GLY A 535 -13.79 14.79 12.98
C GLY A 535 -13.57 15.89 14.02
N ALA A 536 -13.28 15.48 15.25
CA ALA A 536 -12.99 16.37 16.37
C ALA A 536 -11.71 15.92 17.07
N TYR A 537 -10.63 16.66 16.87
CA TYR A 537 -9.28 16.17 17.10
C TYR A 537 -8.58 16.80 18.30
N THR A 538 -7.79 15.98 18.98
CA THR A 538 -6.67 16.38 19.82
C THR A 538 -5.39 16.17 19.03
N THR A 539 -4.71 17.26 18.67
CA THR A 539 -3.37 17.20 18.07
C THR A 539 -2.33 17.27 19.17
N GLU A 540 -1.60 16.18 19.38
CA GLU A 540 -0.45 16.11 20.29
C GLU A 540 0.84 16.43 19.53
N VAL A 541 1.70 17.23 20.13
CA VAL A 541 3.04 17.52 19.61
C VAL A 541 4.08 17.18 20.66
N ARG A 542 5.23 16.69 20.23
CA ARG A 542 6.39 16.43 21.09
C ARG A 542 7.62 17.14 20.56
N ASP A 543 8.38 17.74 21.47
CA ASP A 543 9.69 18.31 21.15
C ASP A 543 10.82 17.29 21.33
N ALA A 544 12.05 17.71 21.02
CA ALA A 544 13.26 16.89 21.16
C ALA A 544 13.58 16.46 22.60
N ASP A 545 12.99 17.10 23.62
CA ASP A 545 13.14 16.74 25.04
C ASP A 545 12.01 15.81 25.52
N ASP A 546 11.16 15.32 24.61
CA ASP A 546 9.97 14.48 24.87
C ASP A 546 8.90 15.20 25.72
N GLU A 547 8.91 16.53 25.75
CA GLU A 547 7.86 17.33 26.39
C GLU A 547 6.64 17.44 25.47
N ILE A 548 5.44 17.38 26.07
CA ILE A 548 4.18 17.23 25.33
C ILE A 548 3.42 18.55 25.27
N GLY A 549 2.93 18.91 24.09
CA GLY A 549 1.90 19.93 23.86
C GLY A 549 0.62 19.33 23.29
N ALA A 550 -0.50 20.03 23.41
CA ALA A 550 -1.78 19.59 22.84
C ALA A 550 -2.61 20.76 22.32
N TYR A 551 -3.33 20.52 21.22
CA TYR A 551 -4.17 21.51 20.53
C TYR A 551 -5.51 20.91 20.16
N ARG A 552 -6.59 21.70 20.30
CA ARG A 552 -7.93 21.30 19.89
C ARG A 552 -8.19 21.74 18.46
N ILE A 553 -8.44 20.79 17.56
CA ILE A 553 -8.69 21.04 16.14
C ILE A 553 -10.05 20.46 15.74
N ASN A 554 -10.97 21.31 15.29
CA ASN A 554 -12.24 20.92 14.69
C ASN A 554 -12.32 21.59 13.31
N PRO A 555 -12.07 20.84 12.21
CA PRO A 555 -12.13 21.42 10.86
C PRO A 555 -13.52 21.99 10.56
N ASP A 556 -13.57 23.08 9.79
CA ASP A 556 -14.84 23.64 9.31
C ASP A 556 -15.11 23.12 7.89
N PRO A 557 -16.16 22.30 7.67
CA PRO A 557 -16.46 21.72 6.35
C PRO A 557 -16.82 22.78 5.30
N VAL A 558 -17.08 24.03 5.70
CA VAL A 558 -17.39 25.14 4.79
C VAL A 558 -16.12 25.88 4.32
N THR A 559 -15.01 25.71 5.04
CA THR A 559 -13.77 26.46 4.81
C THR A 559 -12.71 25.56 4.16
N GLU A 560 -12.27 25.91 2.96
CA GLU A 560 -11.22 25.18 2.22
C GLU A 560 -9.78 25.58 2.66
N GLU A 561 -9.64 26.47 3.64
CA GLU A 561 -8.31 26.93 4.11
C GLU A 561 -7.65 25.88 5.02
N PRO A 562 -6.34 25.63 4.88
CA PRO A 562 -5.60 24.75 5.79
C PRO A 562 -5.68 25.22 7.24
N VAL A 563 -5.80 24.28 8.17
CA VAL A 563 -5.66 24.53 9.61
C VAL A 563 -4.16 24.57 9.93
N ARG A 564 -3.72 25.54 10.74
CA ARG A 564 -2.29 25.76 11.03
C ARG A 564 -1.99 25.88 12.52
N ILE A 565 -0.97 25.17 12.96
CA ILE A 565 -0.30 25.34 14.25
C ILE A 565 1.11 25.84 13.97
N ASP A 566 1.27 27.15 13.72
CA ASP A 566 2.54 27.72 13.23
C ASP A 566 3.69 27.64 14.25
N ARG A 567 3.37 27.81 15.54
CA ARG A 567 4.34 27.87 16.65
C ARG A 567 3.88 26.95 17.78
N PRO A 568 4.04 25.63 17.61
CA PRO A 568 3.67 24.69 18.65
C PRO A 568 4.53 24.91 19.91
N GLU A 569 3.86 24.94 21.05
CA GLU A 569 4.39 25.05 22.41
C GLU A 569 4.15 23.71 23.11
N THR A 570 5.13 23.24 23.87
CA THR A 570 5.04 22.06 24.74
C THR A 570 4.98 22.48 26.22
N GLY A 571 4.63 21.54 27.08
CA GLY A 571 4.62 21.71 28.53
C GLY A 571 3.34 22.31 29.11
N THR A 572 3.46 22.78 30.36
CA THR A 572 2.32 23.12 31.23
C THR A 572 1.35 24.13 30.59
N ALA A 573 1.86 25.22 29.99
CA ALA A 573 1.04 26.26 29.38
C ALA A 573 0.20 25.75 28.21
N SER A 574 0.79 24.91 27.34
CA SER A 574 0.13 24.33 26.17
C SER A 574 -1.02 23.41 26.61
N LEU A 575 -0.70 22.43 27.46
CA LEU A 575 -1.66 21.46 27.97
C LEU A 575 -2.80 22.12 28.79
N ALA A 576 -2.49 23.12 29.61
CA ALA A 576 -3.52 23.86 30.35
C ALA A 576 -4.40 24.73 29.43
N SER A 577 -3.86 25.22 28.31
CA SER A 577 -4.65 25.95 27.30
C SER A 577 -5.61 25.00 26.58
N PHE A 578 -5.13 23.81 26.19
CA PHE A 578 -5.97 22.75 25.63
C PHE A 578 -7.14 22.39 26.55
N VAL A 579 -6.88 22.15 27.85
CA VAL A 579 -7.95 21.83 28.81
C VAL A 579 -8.97 22.97 28.92
N ALA A 580 -8.53 24.22 28.80
CA ALA A 580 -9.43 25.36 28.80
C ALA A 580 -10.32 25.39 27.54
N GLU A 581 -9.74 25.14 26.38
CA GLU A 581 -10.42 25.11 25.07
C GLU A 581 -11.46 24.00 25.02
N ILE A 582 -11.07 22.75 25.30
CA ILE A 582 -11.98 21.60 25.24
C ILE A 582 -13.14 21.73 26.25
N ALA A 583 -12.88 22.28 27.44
CA ALA A 583 -13.93 22.54 28.42
C ALA A 583 -14.89 23.67 27.99
N ALA A 584 -14.37 24.70 27.33
CA ALA A 584 -15.18 25.80 26.79
C ALA A 584 -16.04 25.35 25.59
N GLU A 585 -15.48 24.54 24.70
CA GLU A 585 -16.18 23.90 23.58
C GLU A 585 -17.31 23.01 24.09
N THR A 586 -16.98 22.07 24.99
CA THR A 586 -17.95 21.14 25.59
C THR A 586 -19.08 21.92 26.28
N ARG A 587 -18.75 22.99 27.00
CA ARG A 587 -19.75 23.87 27.60
C ARG A 587 -20.67 24.48 26.56
N ALA A 588 -20.14 24.96 25.45
CA ALA A 588 -20.93 25.59 24.39
C ALA A 588 -21.93 24.59 23.78
N ALA A 589 -21.48 23.35 23.54
CA ALA A 589 -22.35 22.27 23.07
C ALA A 589 -23.46 21.93 24.08
N VAL A 590 -23.13 21.79 25.37
CA VAL A 590 -24.11 21.56 26.45
C VAL A 590 -25.12 22.72 26.56
N ALA A 591 -24.68 23.97 26.40
CA ALA A 591 -25.54 25.14 26.47
C ALA A 591 -26.51 25.26 25.29
N ALA A 592 -26.21 24.63 24.16
CA ALA A 592 -27.05 24.62 22.97
C ALA A 592 -28.25 23.65 23.07
N VAL A 593 -28.28 22.79 24.09
CA VAL A 593 -29.40 21.87 24.34
C VAL A 593 -30.65 22.68 24.73
N GLU A 594 -31.65 22.69 23.85
CA GLU A 594 -32.94 23.29 24.17
C GLU A 594 -33.71 22.40 25.18
N PRO A 595 -34.30 22.97 26.25
CA PRO A 595 -35.07 22.18 27.19
C PRO A 595 -36.35 21.65 26.53
N GLU A 596 -36.56 20.33 26.55
CA GLU A 596 -37.81 19.72 26.09
C GLU A 596 -38.97 20.03 27.07
N GLY A 597 -39.77 21.04 26.73
CA GLY A 597 -41.12 21.23 27.29
C GLY A 597 -41.22 22.12 28.54
N ASP A 598 -42.24 22.99 28.53
CA ASP A 598 -42.67 23.81 29.67
C ASP A 598 -42.82 22.97 30.95
N THR A 599 -41.87 23.08 31.89
CA THR A 599 -42.04 22.54 33.24
C THR A 599 -41.90 23.62 34.31
N ASP A 600 -43.00 23.73 35.06
CA ASP A 600 -43.26 24.67 36.14
C ASP A 600 -42.14 24.69 37.21
N ASP A 601 -41.57 25.88 37.37
CA ASP A 601 -41.23 26.58 38.62
C ASP A 601 -41.24 25.73 39.93
N ASN A 602 -40.22 24.90 40.14
CA ASN A 602 -39.90 24.38 41.48
C ASN A 602 -38.39 24.08 41.68
N GLY A 603 -37.58 25.12 41.85
CA GLY A 603 -36.45 25.17 42.79
C GLY A 603 -35.22 24.25 42.64
N SER A 604 -35.22 23.19 41.83
CA SER A 604 -33.99 22.44 41.48
C SER A 604 -33.39 23.07 40.22
N SER A 605 -32.16 23.57 40.30
CA SER A 605 -31.43 24.02 39.11
C SER A 605 -31.39 22.89 38.08
N ASN A 606 -31.82 23.16 36.84
CA ASN A 606 -31.72 22.25 35.70
C ASN A 606 -30.34 21.56 35.68
N PRO A 607 -30.27 20.21 35.70
CA PRO A 607 -29.01 19.45 35.66
C PRO A 607 -28.05 19.92 34.57
N VAL A 608 -28.56 20.19 33.36
CA VAL A 608 -27.80 20.69 32.21
C VAL A 608 -27.13 22.04 32.50
N THR A 609 -27.87 22.98 33.10
CA THR A 609 -27.29 24.27 33.54
C THR A 609 -26.26 24.10 34.66
N GLY A 610 -26.41 23.07 35.49
CA GLY A 610 -25.42 22.68 36.50
C GLY A 610 -24.11 22.21 35.86
N LEU A 611 -24.20 21.37 34.84
CA LEU A 611 -23.08 20.88 34.03
C LEU A 611 -22.37 22.03 33.30
N GLU A 612 -23.13 22.89 32.61
CA GLU A 612 -22.60 24.07 31.90
C GLU A 612 -21.75 24.95 32.82
N ARG A 613 -22.23 25.22 34.04
CA ARG A 613 -21.49 26.04 35.03
C ARG A 613 -20.25 25.34 35.57
N ALA A 614 -20.28 24.02 35.69
CA ALA A 614 -19.13 23.25 36.15
C ALA A 614 -18.02 23.27 35.08
N LEU A 615 -18.37 23.07 33.81
CA LEU A 615 -17.44 23.19 32.68
C LEU A 615 -16.85 24.61 32.55
N ALA A 616 -17.66 25.66 32.73
CA ALA A 616 -17.17 27.04 32.77
C ALA A 616 -16.07 27.23 33.83
N ALA A 617 -16.25 26.64 35.02
CA ALA A 617 -15.29 26.74 36.10
C ALA A 617 -13.99 25.98 35.82
N VAL A 618 -14.04 24.87 35.07
CA VAL A 618 -12.86 24.16 34.55
C VAL A 618 -12.11 25.05 33.57
N ALA A 619 -12.80 25.56 32.54
CA ALA A 619 -12.20 26.41 31.52
C ALA A 619 -11.48 27.64 32.12
N ASP A 620 -12.15 28.33 33.04
CA ASP A 620 -11.59 29.48 33.77
C ASP A 620 -10.33 29.13 34.59
N ALA A 621 -10.30 27.95 35.21
CA ALA A 621 -9.18 27.53 36.04
C ALA A 621 -7.99 27.07 35.19
N ALA A 622 -8.25 26.33 34.12
CA ALA A 622 -7.24 25.88 33.17
C ALA A 622 -6.61 27.07 32.43
N SER A 623 -7.42 28.05 32.02
CA SER A 623 -6.92 29.31 31.43
C SER A 623 -5.97 30.05 32.40
N ARG A 624 -6.34 30.15 33.68
CA ARG A 624 -5.44 30.73 34.70
C ARG A 624 -4.17 29.92 34.90
N ALA A 625 -4.24 28.59 34.87
CA ALA A 625 -3.05 27.74 34.96
C ALA A 625 -2.09 28.04 33.80
N ALA A 626 -2.61 28.13 32.58
CA ALA A 626 -1.82 28.45 31.40
C ALA A 626 -1.18 29.85 31.48
N GLU A 627 -1.91 30.87 31.93
CA GLU A 627 -1.36 32.21 32.16
C GLU A 627 -0.22 32.22 33.19
N ARG A 628 -0.36 31.43 34.26
CA ARG A 628 0.67 31.32 35.31
C ARG A 628 1.91 30.59 34.82
N ALA A 629 1.72 29.53 34.05
CA ALA A 629 2.78 28.76 33.47
C ALA A 629 3.61 29.63 32.49
N ARG A 630 2.97 30.37 31.58
CA ARG A 630 3.63 31.37 30.71
C ARG A 630 4.36 32.49 31.48
N ALA A 631 3.91 32.80 32.70
CA ALA A 631 4.57 33.76 33.58
C ALA A 631 5.74 33.17 34.39
N GLY A 632 6.06 31.88 34.24
CA GLY A 632 7.10 31.16 34.98
C GLY A 632 6.72 30.83 36.43
N ASP A 633 5.43 30.87 36.78
CA ASP A 633 4.91 30.76 38.15
C ASP A 633 4.39 29.34 38.45
N ARG A 634 5.31 28.37 38.46
CA ARG A 634 5.00 26.93 38.64
C ARG A 634 4.08 26.65 39.83
N GLY A 635 4.40 27.21 40.99
CA GLY A 635 3.64 26.93 42.22
C GLY A 635 2.16 27.34 42.11
N ASN A 636 1.85 28.46 41.47
CA ASN A 636 0.47 28.88 41.24
C ASN A 636 -0.18 28.15 40.05
N ALA A 637 0.59 27.76 39.03
CA ALA A 637 0.10 26.93 37.93
C ALA A 637 -0.36 25.56 38.46
N ASP A 638 0.46 24.90 39.27
CA ASP A 638 0.15 23.62 39.92
C ASP A 638 -1.10 23.71 40.81
N GLU A 639 -1.23 24.79 41.59
CA GLU A 639 -2.43 25.03 42.42
C GLU A 639 -3.69 25.17 41.56
N GLN A 640 -3.61 25.87 40.41
CA GLN A 640 -4.75 25.95 39.50
C GLN A 640 -5.07 24.60 38.85
N LEU A 641 -4.06 23.81 38.46
CA LEU A 641 -4.23 22.48 37.86
C LEU A 641 -4.84 21.47 38.85
N GLU A 642 -4.44 21.50 40.11
CA GLU A 642 -5.10 20.72 41.16
C GLU A 642 -6.58 21.10 41.27
N ALA A 643 -6.88 22.40 41.23
CA ALA A 643 -8.25 22.87 41.23
C ALA A 643 -9.02 22.55 39.94
N VAL A 644 -8.34 22.34 38.80
CA VAL A 644 -8.94 21.86 37.54
C VAL A 644 -9.38 20.41 37.72
N ARG A 645 -8.51 19.54 38.22
CA ARG A 645 -8.83 18.12 38.45
C ARG A 645 -10.01 17.92 39.40
N ASP A 646 -10.00 18.63 40.54
CA ASP A 646 -11.14 18.62 41.47
C ASP A 646 -12.45 19.10 40.82
N ARG A 647 -12.38 19.94 39.78
CA ARG A 647 -13.56 20.40 39.05
C ARG A 647 -13.99 19.40 37.98
N LEU A 648 -13.06 18.75 37.29
CA LEU A 648 -13.35 17.70 36.31
C LEU A 648 -14.10 16.52 36.96
N GLU A 649 -13.69 16.09 38.16
CA GLU A 649 -14.43 15.07 38.92
C GLU A 649 -15.88 15.48 39.17
N ARG A 650 -16.09 16.74 39.60
CA ARG A 650 -17.43 17.31 39.77
C ARG A 650 -18.21 17.45 38.47
N VAL A 651 -17.53 17.67 37.34
CA VAL A 651 -18.17 17.70 36.03
C VAL A 651 -18.67 16.30 35.67
N GLY A 652 -17.90 15.24 35.93
CA GLY A 652 -18.35 13.85 35.76
C GLY A 652 -19.61 13.52 36.57
N GLU A 653 -19.67 13.93 37.84
CA GLU A 653 -20.88 13.77 38.67
C GLU A 653 -22.09 14.53 38.09
N ARG A 654 -21.86 15.70 37.48
CA ARG A 654 -22.91 16.53 36.89
C ARG A 654 -23.37 16.01 35.55
N LEU A 655 -22.47 15.42 34.76
CA LEU A 655 -22.80 14.76 33.51
C LEU A 655 -23.73 13.58 33.76
N ALA A 656 -23.40 12.70 34.71
CA ALA A 656 -24.26 11.58 35.10
C ALA A 656 -25.65 12.02 35.57
N ALA A 657 -25.78 13.22 36.15
CA ALA A 657 -27.06 13.77 36.56
C ALA A 657 -27.85 14.44 35.42
N ALA A 658 -27.19 14.80 34.31
CA ALA A 658 -27.78 15.49 33.16
C ALA A 658 -27.97 14.58 31.94
N GLU A 659 -27.48 13.34 31.99
CA GLU A 659 -27.46 12.40 30.87
C GLU A 659 -28.86 12.13 30.27
N GLU A 660 -29.89 12.00 31.13
CA GLU A 660 -31.28 11.79 30.69
C GLU A 660 -31.89 13.03 30.00
N ASP A 661 -31.33 14.22 30.24
CA ASP A 661 -31.80 15.51 29.73
C ASP A 661 -31.02 15.98 28.48
N MET A 662 -30.12 15.14 27.93
CA MET A 662 -29.24 15.47 26.81
C MET A 662 -29.30 14.40 25.70
N PRO A 663 -29.02 14.78 24.43
CA PRO A 663 -28.82 13.79 23.37
C PRO A 663 -27.71 12.80 23.73
N ALA A 664 -27.94 11.51 23.52
CA ALA A 664 -26.99 10.46 23.91
C ALA A 664 -25.61 10.61 23.23
N SER A 665 -25.57 11.10 21.98
CA SER A 665 -24.32 11.39 21.28
C SER A 665 -23.51 12.51 21.94
N LEU A 666 -24.19 13.56 22.41
CA LEU A 666 -23.55 14.67 23.12
C LEU A 666 -23.07 14.24 24.52
N SER A 667 -23.81 13.38 25.20
CA SER A 667 -23.38 12.80 26.49
C SER A 667 -22.09 11.99 26.32
N ARG A 668 -22.01 11.13 25.29
CA ARG A 668 -20.79 10.37 24.94
C ARG A 668 -19.62 11.28 24.57
N ALA A 669 -19.85 12.26 23.70
CA ALA A 669 -18.81 13.24 23.34
C ALA A 669 -18.30 14.00 24.57
N THR A 670 -19.19 14.39 25.48
CA THR A 670 -18.81 15.06 26.74
C THR A 670 -17.96 14.15 27.61
N GLU A 671 -18.31 12.86 27.75
CA GLU A 671 -17.52 11.88 28.50
C GLU A 671 -16.11 11.74 27.93
N LYS A 672 -15.98 11.52 26.61
CA LYS A 672 -14.69 11.41 25.91
C LYS A 672 -13.81 12.65 26.08
N ARG A 673 -14.41 13.84 25.96
CA ARG A 673 -13.71 15.12 26.16
C ARG A 673 -13.24 15.31 27.61
N LEU A 674 -13.99 14.81 28.59
CA LEU A 674 -13.56 14.84 29.99
C LEU A 674 -12.39 13.91 30.27
N GLU A 675 -12.37 12.73 29.66
CA GLU A 675 -11.23 11.81 29.72
C GLU A 675 -9.95 12.47 29.16
N GLN A 676 -10.06 13.14 28.01
CA GLN A 676 -8.95 13.93 27.45
C GLN A 676 -8.53 15.06 28.38
N ALA A 677 -9.49 15.85 28.88
CA ALA A 677 -9.20 16.98 29.76
C ALA A 677 -8.47 16.54 31.05
N ASP A 678 -8.88 15.42 31.65
CA ASP A 678 -8.21 14.88 32.84
C ASP A 678 -6.79 14.39 32.51
N ARG A 679 -6.63 13.59 31.44
CA ARG A 679 -5.32 13.12 30.95
C ARG A 679 -4.34 14.28 30.74
N ARG A 680 -4.78 15.35 30.04
CA ARG A 680 -3.94 16.51 29.74
C ARG A 680 -3.68 17.38 30.97
N ALA A 681 -4.62 17.48 31.92
CA ALA A 681 -4.38 18.17 33.19
C ALA A 681 -3.35 17.43 34.07
N GLU A 682 -3.33 16.10 34.03
CA GLU A 682 -2.28 15.31 34.69
C GLU A 682 -0.92 15.50 34.05
N GLN A 683 -0.82 15.40 32.72
CA GLN A 683 0.41 15.66 31.98
C GLN A 683 0.95 17.08 32.24
N ALA A 684 0.07 18.10 32.26
CA ALA A 684 0.45 19.48 32.54
C ALA A 684 1.12 19.64 33.91
N ARG A 685 0.63 18.92 34.93
CA ARG A 685 1.20 18.97 36.28
C ARG A 685 2.52 18.20 36.39
N ALA A 686 2.70 17.19 35.54
CA ALA A 686 3.91 16.36 35.52
C ALA A 686 5.05 16.98 34.71
N SER A 687 4.75 17.89 33.78
CA SER A 687 5.72 18.52 32.88
C SER A 687 6.81 19.30 33.63
N GLU A 688 8.05 19.19 33.16
CA GLU A 688 9.17 19.97 33.67
C GLU A 688 9.26 21.34 32.99
N THR A 689 8.54 21.53 31.88
CA THR A 689 8.42 22.74 31.07
C THR A 689 7.15 23.54 31.43
N LEU A 690 7.28 24.86 31.54
CA LEU A 690 6.18 25.77 31.95
C LEU A 690 5.51 26.43 30.76
#